data_AF-A0A8H7B4C4-F1
#
_entry.id   AF-A0A8H7B4C4-F1
#
_cell.length_a   1.000
_cell.length_b   1.000
_cell.length_c   1.000
_cell.angle_alpha   90.00
_cell.angle_beta   90.00
_cell.angle_gamma   90.00
#
_symmetry.space_group_name_H-M   'P 1'
#
loop_
_entity.id
_entity.type
_entity.pdbx_description
1 polymer ?
#
loop_
_entity_poly.entity_id
_entity_poly.type
_entity_poly.pdbx_seq_one_letter_code
_entity_poly.pdbx_strand_id
1 'polypeptide(L)'
;MASLKSSVPQTLSKREYDPEIKDMASYIHNTPVDSELAFDTARWVFVDTLGCGLEGLRFEQCRKILGPVVEGTTVPNGCKVPGTNYQMDPVNGAFNIGAMIRWLDFNDCWLAAEWGHPSDNLGAILATADWITRTNKAGGNLGNGKIFKVRDVLEAMIRAHEIQGCMALENSFNKVGLDHVILVKLASTAVVSKMMGLSEAQTRDAISQAFVDGQSMRTYRHSPNTMSRKSWAAGDACQTAVNLVLKVMKGEQGLPTVLSAPTWGFYDVNFGGKPFQFQRGYGSYVMENVLFKVSYPAEFHSQTAVEAAQRLNKKLAAMGKSAKDIEGVVNRTHEACIRIIDKQFKPMENFADRDHCVQYMVSTMFVFNRLEATDYPDDSEAATSELVESLRQRISCVEDPQFTKDYHDPEKRTISNALTVTLKDGTVLEEEVVEAPLGHRLRREEAKPEILAKYKRHLGPHYPSQHVDKLVALAQDSKTLDNMDIDEYVDLAPHGRVLNKYFLRAPNLACAHYQSFFAEPSYIVYQPSAEVTRPSPLPSRLSRLHLWTLVQLSPINDMSTTSRTALTGGNSADSLDDAEKGMYDSTLELTAPGFVYMEQKRPIHIVTSLLPASPVHQGITPCTSVPELSLSLPSGRKPTDAAELDTTVKKPAGEKPQKPKISRWILFDLWFNTYRKFFTFVTLLNLTGIILSACGRFKYAEEHLGALVLGNLLCAILMRNELWMRFLYLVAIYGLGWAPVCVKLAATSVLQHVGGIHSGCALSGAAWLVYKCVDIIRYRAVQHPAVIASGIITNFFIIVSVLSAFPWVRNTYHNVFEKHHRFVGWLGLAMTWVFVIMGNTYDIKRGEWRTTAHSLLSAQELWFAVFMTIFVLIPWVTLREVSVEVEIPSPKVAVLKFERGMQQGLLGRISRTSIMEYHAFGIISEGRDATHHYMICGVQGDFTKNLVVNPPKTVWTRELKFAGVGHASAMFKRGIRICTGTGIGAALSTCIQSPNWFLIWIGSDQERTFGPTVTGLIHKHIEPERMILWDSKKRGGRPDTMELLRDTWKRFGAEVIFITSNSQGNDEMMQGCAKEGMHAFGTLWDF
;
A
#
# COMPACT_ATOMS: atom_id res chain seq x y z
N MET A 1 40.85 16.70 -30.04
CA MET A 1 39.82 17.33 -29.20
C MET A 1 40.45 17.62 -27.85
N ALA A 2 40.26 18.82 -27.28
CA ALA A 2 40.69 19.08 -25.91
C ALA A 2 39.82 18.26 -24.94
N SER A 3 40.44 17.66 -23.93
CA SER A 3 39.70 17.05 -22.81
C SER A 3 38.86 18.15 -22.13
N LEU A 4 37.54 18.01 -22.17
CA LEU A 4 36.62 18.82 -21.38
C LEU A 4 36.80 18.45 -19.90
N LYS A 5 37.82 19.02 -19.27
CA LYS A 5 38.00 18.97 -17.82
C LYS A 5 36.89 19.79 -17.19
N SER A 6 35.80 19.12 -16.82
CA SER A 6 34.84 19.67 -15.86
C SER A 6 35.60 20.06 -14.60
N SER A 7 35.60 21.36 -14.28
CA SER A 7 36.15 21.86 -13.04
C SER A 7 35.19 21.51 -11.88
N VAL A 8 35.21 20.24 -11.46
CA VAL A 8 34.64 19.84 -10.18
C VAL A 8 35.36 20.67 -9.10
N PRO A 9 34.64 21.49 -8.29
CA PRO A 9 35.29 22.29 -7.27
C PRO A 9 36.03 21.39 -6.28
N GLN A 10 37.35 21.55 -6.18
CA GLN A 10 38.17 20.88 -5.15
C GLN A 10 37.96 21.53 -3.77
N THR A 11 36.72 21.51 -3.29
CA THR A 11 36.34 21.79 -1.90
C THR A 11 35.14 20.94 -1.52
N LEU A 12 35.28 19.61 -1.57
CA LEU A 12 34.53 18.77 -0.63
C LEU A 12 34.97 19.22 0.76
N SER A 13 34.06 19.87 1.50
CA SER A 13 34.28 20.15 2.92
C SER A 13 34.70 18.86 3.64
N LYS A 14 35.63 18.95 4.61
CA LYS A 14 36.07 17.83 5.47
C LYS A 14 34.93 17.33 6.39
N ARG A 15 33.82 16.90 5.82
CA ARG A 15 32.76 16.20 6.53
C ARG A 15 33.29 14.81 6.83
N GLU A 16 33.31 14.45 8.10
CA GLU A 16 33.62 13.08 8.48
C GLU A 16 32.52 12.13 8.02
N TYR A 17 32.88 10.86 7.87
CA TYR A 17 31.91 9.80 7.71
C TYR A 17 31.10 9.63 9.00
N ASP A 18 29.81 9.33 8.86
CA ASP A 18 28.95 8.89 9.96
C ASP A 18 29.63 7.76 10.77
N PRO A 19 29.58 7.79 12.11
CA PRO A 19 30.38 6.91 12.97
C PRO A 19 30.13 5.42 12.68
N GLU A 20 28.90 5.03 12.41
CA GLU A 20 28.51 3.66 12.08
C GLU A 20 29.23 3.13 10.83
N ILE A 21 29.47 4.03 9.85
CA ILE A 21 30.21 3.71 8.61
C ILE A 21 31.71 3.59 8.90
N LYS A 22 32.26 4.44 9.78
CA LYS A 22 33.64 4.34 10.25
C LYS A 22 33.87 3.02 11.01
N ASP A 23 32.95 2.65 11.90
CA ASP A 23 33.05 1.47 12.75
C ASP A 23 32.93 0.17 11.93
N MET A 24 32.00 0.09 10.97
CA MET A 24 31.91 -1.05 10.06
C MET A 24 33.16 -1.22 9.19
N ALA A 25 33.69 -0.13 8.61
CA ALA A 25 34.90 -0.19 7.80
C ALA A 25 36.12 -0.59 8.63
N SER A 26 36.27 0.00 9.83
CA SER A 26 37.36 -0.34 10.75
C SER A 26 37.27 -1.79 11.22
N TYR A 27 36.08 -2.30 11.56
CA TYR A 27 35.89 -3.71 11.90
C TYR A 27 36.36 -4.64 10.78
N ILE A 28 35.98 -4.35 9.53
CA ILE A 28 36.37 -5.15 8.37
C ILE A 28 37.89 -5.20 8.19
N HIS A 29 38.59 -4.07 8.32
CA HIS A 29 40.03 -4.00 8.05
C HIS A 29 40.91 -4.36 9.25
N ASN A 30 40.55 -3.88 10.45
CA ASN A 30 41.45 -3.79 11.61
C ASN A 30 41.13 -4.79 12.73
N THR A 31 39.91 -5.33 12.82
CA THR A 31 39.55 -6.31 13.85
C THR A 31 39.89 -7.73 13.39
N PRO A 32 40.72 -8.51 14.12
CA PRO A 32 40.96 -9.92 13.83
C PRO A 32 39.77 -10.79 14.24
N VAL A 33 39.67 -12.00 13.67
CA VAL A 33 38.62 -12.98 13.99
C VAL A 33 39.30 -14.18 14.64
N ASP A 34 39.39 -14.16 15.97
CA ASP A 34 40.21 -15.11 16.75
C ASP A 34 39.37 -16.18 17.47
N SER A 35 38.15 -16.45 17.00
CA SER A 35 37.22 -17.43 17.59
C SER A 35 37.19 -18.75 16.81
N GLU A 36 37.73 -19.82 17.41
CA GLU A 36 37.64 -21.18 16.85
C GLU A 36 36.18 -21.65 16.71
N LEU A 37 35.31 -21.27 17.66
CA LEU A 37 33.87 -21.57 17.61
C LEU A 37 33.19 -20.87 16.43
N ALA A 38 33.57 -19.64 16.12
CA ALA A 38 33.06 -18.93 14.95
C ALA A 38 33.49 -19.62 13.65
N PHE A 39 34.76 -20.05 13.53
CA PHE A 39 35.24 -20.79 12.35
C PHE A 39 34.61 -22.18 12.21
N ASP A 40 34.43 -22.93 13.30
CA ASP A 40 33.70 -24.21 13.25
C ASP A 40 32.25 -23.97 12.80
N THR A 41 31.55 -23.05 13.45
CA THR A 41 30.15 -22.77 13.10
C THR A 41 30.02 -22.24 11.66
N ALA A 42 30.94 -21.39 11.20
CA ALA A 42 30.98 -20.91 9.81
C ALA A 42 31.13 -22.05 8.80
N ARG A 43 31.93 -23.08 9.10
CA ARG A 43 32.07 -24.28 8.25
C ARG A 43 30.74 -25.03 8.14
N TRP A 44 30.03 -25.19 9.25
CA TRP A 44 28.69 -25.79 9.25
C TRP A 44 27.66 -24.95 8.49
N VAL A 45 27.67 -23.61 8.64
CA VAL A 45 26.83 -22.70 7.85
C VAL A 45 27.16 -22.83 6.36
N PHE A 46 28.44 -22.87 5.98
CA PHE A 46 28.89 -22.96 4.59
C PHE A 46 28.33 -24.21 3.89
N VAL A 47 28.46 -25.39 4.49
CA VAL A 47 27.94 -26.63 3.89
C VAL A 47 26.41 -26.70 3.91
N ASP A 48 25.76 -26.25 4.99
CA ASP A 48 24.30 -26.20 5.09
C ASP A 48 23.70 -25.30 3.99
N THR A 49 24.28 -24.12 3.82
CA THR A 49 23.84 -23.08 2.86
C THR A 49 24.00 -23.57 1.42
N LEU A 50 25.14 -24.18 1.08
CA LEU A 50 25.36 -24.77 -0.24
C LEU A 50 24.42 -25.96 -0.51
N GLY A 51 24.16 -26.80 0.51
CA GLY A 51 23.14 -27.84 0.44
C GLY A 51 21.76 -27.26 0.13
N CYS A 52 21.35 -26.17 0.80
CA CYS A 52 20.08 -25.49 0.54
C CYS A 52 19.99 -24.94 -0.89
N GLY A 53 21.10 -24.40 -1.42
CA GLY A 53 21.17 -23.93 -2.81
C GLY A 53 20.91 -25.04 -3.83
N LEU A 54 21.52 -26.21 -3.63
CA LEU A 54 21.33 -27.36 -4.50
C LEU A 54 19.90 -27.91 -4.44
N GLU A 55 19.32 -28.09 -3.24
CA GLU A 55 17.91 -28.49 -3.12
C GLU A 55 16.97 -27.46 -3.78
N GLY A 56 17.29 -26.16 -3.69
CA GLY A 56 16.61 -25.09 -4.44
C GLY A 56 16.57 -25.31 -5.96
N LEU A 57 17.65 -25.85 -6.55
CA LEU A 57 17.70 -26.16 -7.99
C LEU A 57 16.71 -27.25 -8.41
N ARG A 58 16.15 -28.06 -7.51
CA ARG A 58 15.11 -29.03 -7.89
C ARG A 58 13.82 -28.33 -8.32
N PHE A 59 13.55 -27.14 -7.77
CA PHE A 59 12.36 -26.34 -8.04
C PHE A 59 12.51 -25.54 -9.33
N GLU A 60 11.60 -25.75 -10.28
CA GLU A 60 11.60 -25.03 -11.56
C GLU A 60 11.47 -23.51 -11.37
N GLN A 61 10.71 -23.10 -10.36
CA GLN A 61 10.48 -21.69 -10.02
C GLN A 61 11.76 -20.98 -9.57
N CYS A 62 12.75 -21.72 -9.02
CA CYS A 62 14.09 -21.23 -8.77
C CYS A 62 14.88 -21.19 -10.08
N ARG A 63 15.02 -22.35 -10.76
CA ARG A 63 15.84 -22.49 -11.98
C ARG A 63 15.50 -21.46 -13.07
N LYS A 64 14.23 -21.12 -13.26
CA LYS A 64 13.78 -20.18 -14.30
C LYS A 64 14.24 -18.73 -14.14
N ILE A 65 14.74 -18.33 -12.97
CA ILE A 65 15.32 -16.99 -12.74
C ILE A 65 16.85 -17.01 -12.68
N LEU A 66 17.47 -18.19 -12.74
CA LEU A 66 18.92 -18.36 -12.75
C LEU A 66 19.43 -18.38 -14.19
N GLY A 67 20.73 -18.17 -14.36
CA GLY A 67 21.43 -18.12 -15.65
C GLY A 67 21.93 -16.73 -16.04
N PRO A 68 22.58 -16.63 -17.20
CA PRO A 68 23.03 -15.35 -17.76
C PRO A 68 21.83 -14.51 -18.22
N VAL A 69 21.96 -13.17 -18.15
CA VAL A 69 20.91 -12.25 -18.64
C VAL A 69 20.62 -12.44 -20.14
N VAL A 70 21.63 -12.86 -20.91
CA VAL A 70 21.51 -13.24 -22.32
C VAL A 70 22.06 -14.65 -22.49
N GLU A 71 21.24 -15.57 -22.98
CA GLU A 71 21.65 -16.95 -23.22
C GLU A 71 22.86 -17.05 -24.16
N GLY A 72 23.79 -17.97 -23.84
CA GLY A 72 25.05 -18.12 -24.56
C GLY A 72 26.15 -17.10 -24.21
N THR A 73 25.91 -16.17 -23.27
CA THR A 73 26.97 -15.26 -22.77
C THR A 73 28.16 -16.06 -22.24
N THR A 74 29.36 -15.73 -22.72
CA THR A 74 30.63 -16.32 -22.26
C THR A 74 31.42 -15.29 -21.46
N VAL A 75 31.78 -15.60 -20.21
CA VAL A 75 32.56 -14.71 -19.34
C VAL A 75 33.92 -15.34 -19.03
N PRO A 76 35.03 -14.84 -19.61
CA PRO A 76 36.38 -15.33 -19.32
C PRO A 76 36.69 -15.23 -17.84
N ASN A 77 37.18 -16.33 -17.25
CA ASN A 77 37.49 -16.46 -15.82
C ASN A 77 36.31 -16.11 -14.88
N GLY A 78 35.08 -16.10 -15.39
CA GLY A 78 33.88 -15.80 -14.60
C GLY A 78 33.71 -16.78 -13.43
N CYS A 79 32.98 -16.34 -12.41
CA CYS A 79 32.62 -17.23 -11.31
C CYS A 79 31.62 -18.30 -11.78
N LYS A 80 31.72 -19.50 -11.21
CA LYS A 80 30.79 -20.60 -11.48
C LYS A 80 29.70 -20.67 -10.41
N VAL A 81 28.51 -21.10 -10.84
CA VAL A 81 27.36 -21.29 -9.95
C VAL A 81 27.22 -22.78 -9.60
N PRO A 82 27.41 -23.20 -8.32
CA PRO A 82 27.41 -24.60 -7.92
C PRO A 82 26.20 -25.41 -8.39
N GLY A 83 26.42 -26.65 -8.84
CA GLY A 83 25.37 -27.54 -9.34
C GLY A 83 24.81 -27.20 -10.72
N THR A 84 25.28 -26.13 -11.36
CA THR A 84 24.86 -25.69 -12.71
C THR A 84 26.02 -25.74 -13.71
N ASN A 85 25.76 -25.34 -14.96
CA ASN A 85 26.77 -25.17 -16.00
C ASN A 85 27.15 -23.69 -16.20
N TYR A 86 26.62 -22.77 -15.38
CA TYR A 86 26.77 -21.34 -15.60
C TYR A 86 28.11 -20.82 -15.10
N GLN A 87 28.80 -20.10 -15.98
CA GLN A 87 29.98 -19.30 -15.66
C GLN A 87 29.70 -17.84 -16.05
N MET A 88 29.73 -16.93 -15.07
CA MET A 88 29.17 -15.59 -15.20
C MET A 88 30.08 -14.53 -14.56
N ASP A 89 29.78 -13.27 -14.82
CA ASP A 89 30.39 -12.15 -14.13
C ASP A 89 30.06 -12.20 -12.61
N PRO A 90 30.89 -11.62 -11.72
CA PRO A 90 30.69 -11.72 -10.28
C PRO A 90 29.39 -11.07 -9.79
N VAL A 91 28.81 -10.12 -10.54
CA VAL A 91 27.55 -9.45 -10.19
C VAL A 91 26.38 -10.41 -10.41
N ASN A 92 26.24 -10.99 -11.60
CA ASN A 92 25.18 -11.95 -11.87
C ASN A 92 25.41 -13.32 -11.19
N GLY A 93 26.66 -13.72 -10.98
CA GLY A 93 26.99 -14.87 -10.14
C GLY A 93 26.52 -14.70 -8.70
N ALA A 94 26.71 -13.52 -8.10
CA ALA A 94 26.23 -13.22 -6.76
C ALA A 94 24.71 -13.27 -6.64
N PHE A 95 23.97 -12.80 -7.66
CA PHE A 95 22.53 -12.98 -7.76
C PHE A 95 22.15 -14.47 -7.73
N ASN A 96 22.77 -15.25 -8.61
CA ASN A 96 22.42 -16.65 -8.82
C ASN A 96 22.66 -17.50 -7.57
N ILE A 97 23.82 -17.34 -6.93
CA ILE A 97 24.16 -18.06 -5.69
C ILE A 97 23.25 -17.61 -4.55
N GLY A 98 23.09 -16.29 -4.34
CA GLY A 98 22.23 -15.75 -3.27
C GLY A 98 20.75 -16.13 -3.43
N ALA A 99 20.24 -16.19 -4.66
CA ALA A 99 18.87 -16.59 -4.94
C ALA A 99 18.62 -18.09 -4.69
N MET A 100 19.57 -18.97 -5.03
CA MET A 100 19.37 -20.41 -4.79
C MET A 100 19.46 -20.77 -3.30
N ILE A 101 20.44 -20.25 -2.57
CA ILE A 101 20.68 -20.64 -1.16
C ILE A 101 19.53 -20.21 -0.25
N ARG A 102 18.89 -19.08 -0.57
CA ARG A 102 17.73 -18.55 0.16
C ARG A 102 16.39 -19.11 -0.31
N TRP A 103 16.35 -19.83 -1.45
CA TRP A 103 15.11 -20.07 -2.20
C TRP A 103 14.00 -20.71 -1.36
N LEU A 104 14.37 -21.77 -0.65
CA LEU A 104 13.46 -22.64 0.12
C LEU A 104 13.26 -22.21 1.57
N ASP A 105 13.82 -21.07 1.98
CA ASP A 105 13.75 -20.63 3.38
C ASP A 105 14.34 -21.67 4.35
N PHE A 106 15.35 -22.44 3.92
CA PHE A 106 15.90 -23.58 4.66
C PHE A 106 17.36 -23.38 5.09
N ASN A 107 17.97 -22.25 4.75
CA ASN A 107 19.28 -21.82 5.22
C ASN A 107 19.22 -21.29 6.67
N ASP A 108 20.32 -20.66 7.13
CA ASP A 108 20.44 -20.15 8.50
C ASP A 108 19.43 -19.05 8.84
N CYS A 109 19.42 -18.61 10.10
CA CYS A 109 18.57 -17.53 10.56
C CYS A 109 19.21 -16.75 11.73
N TRP A 110 18.91 -15.46 11.77
CA TRP A 110 19.19 -14.57 12.90
C TRP A 110 17.92 -13.81 13.27
N LEU A 111 17.56 -13.86 14.55
CA LEU A 111 16.30 -13.33 15.09
C LEU A 111 16.60 -12.29 16.17
N ALA A 112 16.23 -11.04 15.92
CA ALA A 112 16.35 -9.92 16.86
C ALA A 112 15.25 -8.87 16.60
N ALA A 113 15.53 -7.56 16.77
CA ALA A 113 14.59 -6.50 16.41
C ALA A 113 14.28 -6.45 14.90
N GLU A 114 15.26 -6.85 14.08
CA GLU A 114 15.07 -7.31 12.71
C GLU A 114 15.34 -8.82 12.60
N TRP A 115 14.70 -9.47 11.63
CA TRP A 115 14.94 -10.88 11.29
C TRP A 115 15.72 -10.96 9.99
N GLY A 116 16.65 -11.90 9.85
CA GLY A 116 17.39 -12.10 8.60
C GLY A 116 18.05 -13.47 8.50
N HIS A 117 18.74 -13.70 7.39
CA HIS A 117 19.47 -14.93 7.09
C HIS A 117 20.89 -14.52 6.67
N PRO A 118 21.85 -14.43 7.61
CA PRO A 118 23.14 -13.86 7.27
C PRO A 118 23.99 -14.75 6.33
N SER A 119 23.65 -16.03 6.20
CA SER A 119 24.18 -16.89 5.13
C SER A 119 23.87 -16.40 3.72
N ASP A 120 22.86 -15.55 3.52
CA ASP A 120 22.54 -14.97 2.21
C ASP A 120 23.75 -14.25 1.58
N ASN A 121 24.60 -13.61 2.40
CA ASN A 121 25.82 -12.92 1.97
C ASN A 121 26.83 -13.84 1.27
N LEU A 122 26.73 -15.17 1.45
CA LEU A 122 27.56 -16.14 0.74
C LEU A 122 27.42 -16.00 -0.78
N GLY A 123 26.29 -15.49 -1.28
CA GLY A 123 26.11 -15.16 -2.69
C GLY A 123 27.19 -14.19 -3.20
N ALA A 124 27.33 -13.03 -2.55
CA ALA A 124 28.33 -12.02 -2.90
C ALA A 124 29.77 -12.48 -2.62
N ILE A 125 29.99 -13.15 -1.48
CA ILE A 125 31.31 -13.62 -1.04
C ILE A 125 31.85 -14.69 -2.00
N LEU A 126 31.08 -15.76 -2.27
CA LEU A 126 31.54 -16.90 -3.07
C LEU A 126 31.76 -16.51 -4.53
N ALA A 127 30.83 -15.74 -5.12
CA ALA A 127 30.99 -15.23 -6.49
C ALA A 127 32.25 -14.36 -6.64
N THR A 128 32.54 -13.50 -5.66
CA THR A 128 33.74 -12.65 -5.66
C THR A 128 35.02 -13.48 -5.48
N ALA A 129 35.05 -14.40 -4.51
CA ALA A 129 36.22 -15.21 -4.19
C ALA A 129 36.62 -16.13 -5.36
N ASP A 130 35.64 -16.80 -5.99
CA ASP A 130 35.84 -17.67 -7.14
C ASP A 130 36.33 -16.87 -8.37
N TRP A 131 35.67 -15.75 -8.69
CA TRP A 131 36.07 -14.88 -9.80
C TRP A 131 37.48 -14.31 -9.65
N ILE A 132 37.83 -13.77 -8.48
CA ILE A 132 39.18 -13.22 -8.24
C ILE A 132 40.23 -14.33 -8.34
N THR A 133 39.98 -15.48 -7.74
CA THR A 133 40.92 -16.60 -7.74
C THR A 133 41.18 -17.13 -9.16
N ARG A 134 40.13 -17.37 -9.94
CA ARG A 134 40.26 -17.78 -11.36
C ARG A 134 40.98 -16.73 -12.20
N THR A 135 40.66 -15.45 -11.99
CA THR A 135 41.29 -14.34 -12.72
C THR A 135 42.77 -14.23 -12.40
N ASN A 136 43.16 -14.37 -11.13
CA ASN A 136 44.55 -14.30 -10.68
C ASN A 136 45.37 -15.53 -11.12
N LYS A 137 44.80 -16.75 -11.06
CA LYS A 137 45.40 -17.95 -11.65
C LYS A 137 45.61 -17.83 -13.17
N ALA A 138 44.78 -17.04 -13.86
CA ALA A 138 44.93 -16.71 -15.28
C ALA A 138 45.85 -15.51 -15.55
N GLY A 139 46.63 -15.02 -14.56
CA GLY A 139 47.58 -13.92 -14.72
C GLY A 139 47.03 -12.51 -14.44
N GLY A 140 45.82 -12.40 -13.89
CA GLY A 140 45.28 -11.15 -13.37
C GLY A 140 45.87 -10.74 -12.02
N ASN A 141 45.45 -9.55 -11.54
CA ASN A 141 45.89 -8.99 -10.25
C ASN A 141 44.75 -8.25 -9.53
N LEU A 142 43.63 -8.93 -9.34
CA LEU A 142 42.49 -8.44 -8.53
C LEU A 142 42.71 -8.78 -7.05
N GLY A 143 42.17 -7.98 -6.12
CA GLY A 143 42.30 -8.27 -4.69
C GLY A 143 43.75 -8.41 -4.22
N ASN A 144 44.67 -7.58 -4.75
CA ASN A 144 46.12 -7.65 -4.51
C ASN A 144 46.76 -9.02 -4.86
N GLY A 145 46.25 -9.69 -5.89
CA GLY A 145 46.79 -10.98 -6.36
C GLY A 145 46.41 -12.17 -5.49
N LYS A 146 45.47 -11.99 -4.54
CA LYS A 146 45.01 -13.03 -3.62
C LYS A 146 44.44 -14.24 -4.37
N ILE A 147 44.92 -15.43 -3.99
CA ILE A 147 44.26 -16.71 -4.22
C ILE A 147 43.44 -17.00 -2.97
N PHE A 148 42.11 -17.04 -3.09
CA PHE A 148 41.24 -17.24 -1.92
C PHE A 148 41.17 -18.73 -1.55
N LYS A 149 41.36 -18.99 -0.26
CA LYS A 149 41.07 -20.29 0.36
C LYS A 149 39.63 -20.34 0.85
N VAL A 150 39.11 -21.54 1.10
CA VAL A 150 37.81 -21.68 1.80
C VAL A 150 37.86 -20.99 3.17
N ARG A 151 38.98 -21.05 3.91
CA ARG A 151 39.12 -20.31 5.18
C ARG A 151 38.92 -18.79 5.04
N ASP A 152 39.38 -18.18 3.95
CA ASP A 152 39.14 -16.74 3.69
C ASP A 152 37.64 -16.46 3.48
N VAL A 153 36.92 -17.40 2.82
CA VAL A 153 35.45 -17.34 2.67
C VAL A 153 34.74 -17.50 4.02
N LEU A 154 35.22 -18.39 4.90
CA LEU A 154 34.66 -18.54 6.26
C LEU A 154 34.87 -17.26 7.10
N GLU A 155 36.03 -16.61 7.03
CA GLU A 155 36.24 -15.33 7.70
C GLU A 155 35.33 -14.22 7.14
N ALA A 156 35.20 -14.16 5.82
CA ALA A 156 34.28 -13.24 5.13
C ALA A 156 32.82 -13.46 5.57
N MET A 157 32.40 -14.72 5.74
CA MET A 157 31.08 -15.06 6.28
C MET A 157 30.94 -14.56 7.72
N ILE A 158 31.88 -14.85 8.62
CA ILE A 158 31.83 -14.38 10.02
C ILE A 158 31.64 -12.85 10.08
N ARG A 159 32.39 -12.10 9.26
CA ARG A 159 32.30 -10.64 9.20
C ARG A 159 30.97 -10.14 8.66
N ALA A 160 30.41 -10.80 7.64
CA ALA A 160 29.10 -10.46 7.11
C ALA A 160 27.98 -10.76 8.13
N HIS A 161 28.05 -11.91 8.80
CA HIS A 161 27.16 -12.28 9.90
C HIS A 161 27.18 -11.22 10.99
N GLU A 162 28.37 -10.78 11.42
CA GLU A 162 28.50 -9.81 12.50
C GLU A 162 27.90 -8.44 12.14
N ILE A 163 28.19 -7.89 10.96
CA ILE A 163 27.62 -6.61 10.52
C ILE A 163 26.09 -6.68 10.42
N GLN A 164 25.56 -7.67 9.69
CA GLN A 164 24.12 -7.82 9.51
C GLN A 164 23.41 -8.11 10.84
N GLY A 165 23.97 -8.99 11.67
CA GLY A 165 23.34 -9.42 12.90
C GLY A 165 23.40 -8.39 14.02
N CYS A 166 24.51 -7.66 14.18
CA CYS A 166 24.61 -6.57 15.16
C CYS A 166 23.74 -5.38 14.76
N MET A 167 23.67 -5.02 13.47
CA MET A 167 22.69 -4.04 12.99
C MET A 167 21.25 -4.48 13.33
N ALA A 168 20.92 -5.76 13.12
CA ALA A 168 19.59 -6.30 13.40
C ALA A 168 19.20 -6.36 14.89
N LEU A 169 20.15 -6.19 15.83
CA LEU A 169 19.90 -6.32 17.27
C LEU A 169 18.81 -5.36 17.75
N GLU A 170 18.96 -4.07 17.45
CA GLU A 170 18.07 -3.00 17.91
C GLU A 170 17.40 -2.26 16.74
N ASN A 171 17.94 -2.35 15.51
CA ASN A 171 17.47 -1.58 14.37
C ASN A 171 16.47 -2.38 13.53
N SER A 172 15.19 -2.01 13.63
CA SER A 172 14.07 -2.72 13.01
C SER A 172 13.59 -2.05 11.71
N PHE A 173 14.09 -2.51 10.57
CA PHE A 173 13.72 -1.99 9.24
C PHE A 173 12.28 -2.37 8.86
N ASN A 174 11.79 -3.51 9.35
CA ASN A 174 10.42 -3.95 9.17
C ASN A 174 9.39 -2.99 9.80
N LYS A 175 9.74 -2.33 10.93
CA LYS A 175 8.87 -1.31 11.57
C LYS A 175 8.74 -0.02 10.75
N VAL A 176 9.69 0.25 9.84
CA VAL A 176 9.64 1.38 8.89
C VAL A 176 9.30 0.95 7.45
N GLY A 177 8.91 -0.33 7.25
CA GLY A 177 8.41 -0.86 5.97
C GLY A 177 9.49 -1.35 5.00
N LEU A 178 10.77 -1.25 5.35
CA LEU A 178 11.92 -1.64 4.53
C LEU A 178 12.37 -3.08 4.80
N ASP A 179 12.89 -3.75 3.76
CA ASP A 179 13.28 -5.15 3.83
C ASP A 179 14.69 -5.35 4.38
N HIS A 180 14.85 -6.35 5.25
CA HIS A 180 16.12 -6.75 5.88
C HIS A 180 17.27 -6.99 4.89
N VAL A 181 16.99 -7.16 3.59
CA VAL A 181 18.03 -7.32 2.58
C VAL A 181 18.86 -6.04 2.36
N ILE A 182 18.45 -4.89 2.94
CA ILE A 182 19.37 -3.77 3.16
C ILE A 182 20.60 -4.20 3.97
N LEU A 183 20.45 -5.04 4.99
CA LEU A 183 21.55 -5.51 5.81
C LEU A 183 22.42 -6.55 5.08
N VAL A 184 21.82 -7.36 4.19
CA VAL A 184 22.56 -8.22 3.26
C VAL A 184 23.38 -7.36 2.29
N LYS A 185 22.77 -6.33 1.69
CA LYS A 185 23.45 -5.37 0.78
C LYS A 185 24.62 -4.69 1.50
N LEU A 186 24.39 -4.21 2.71
CA LEU A 186 25.38 -3.53 3.58
C LEU A 186 26.56 -4.45 3.94
N ALA A 187 26.28 -5.60 4.54
CA ALA A 187 27.29 -6.55 4.99
C ALA A 187 28.10 -7.13 3.83
N SER A 188 27.43 -7.52 2.74
CA SER A 188 28.08 -7.94 1.50
C SER A 188 28.98 -6.84 0.92
N THR A 189 28.51 -5.58 0.88
CA THR A 189 29.32 -4.46 0.34
C THR A 189 30.58 -4.22 1.16
N ALA A 190 30.46 -4.23 2.49
CA ALA A 190 31.59 -4.03 3.39
C ALA A 190 32.66 -5.13 3.24
N VAL A 191 32.24 -6.40 3.25
CA VAL A 191 33.13 -7.57 3.12
C VAL A 191 33.75 -7.66 1.71
N VAL A 192 32.95 -7.53 0.65
CA VAL A 192 33.42 -7.59 -0.74
C VAL A 192 34.40 -6.47 -1.06
N SER A 193 34.26 -5.29 -0.43
CA SER A 193 35.25 -4.20 -0.56
C SER A 193 36.65 -4.65 -0.17
N LYS A 194 36.82 -5.27 1.02
CA LYS A 194 38.12 -5.81 1.46
C LYS A 194 38.60 -6.95 0.55
N MET A 195 37.69 -7.84 0.13
CA MET A 195 38.05 -8.95 -0.79
C MET A 195 38.56 -8.46 -2.15
N MET A 196 37.99 -7.37 -2.69
CA MET A 196 38.46 -6.74 -3.93
C MET A 196 39.73 -5.89 -3.74
N GLY A 197 40.23 -5.75 -2.51
CA GLY A 197 41.47 -5.03 -2.21
C GLY A 197 41.31 -3.52 -2.00
N LEU A 198 40.08 -3.03 -1.79
CA LEU A 198 39.83 -1.61 -1.47
C LEU A 198 40.42 -1.26 -0.10
N SER A 199 40.90 -0.03 0.04
CA SER A 199 41.31 0.54 1.32
C SER A 199 40.13 0.73 2.29
N GLU A 200 40.40 0.96 3.57
CA GLU A 200 39.38 1.31 4.56
C GLU A 200 38.60 2.59 4.17
N ALA A 201 39.26 3.57 3.54
CA ALA A 201 38.60 4.76 3.03
C ALA A 201 37.59 4.42 1.93
N GLN A 202 38.00 3.64 0.93
CA GLN A 202 37.11 3.17 -0.14
C GLN A 202 36.02 2.21 0.38
N THR A 203 36.27 1.52 1.49
CA THR A 203 35.26 0.69 2.15
C THR A 203 34.16 1.56 2.77
N ARG A 204 34.51 2.70 3.36
CA ARG A 204 33.54 3.73 3.79
C ARG A 204 32.78 4.32 2.61
N ASP A 205 33.46 4.57 1.49
CA ASP A 205 32.79 5.01 0.26
C ASP A 205 31.74 3.99 -0.20
N ALA A 206 32.11 2.72 -0.30
CA ALA A 206 31.21 1.63 -0.70
C ALA A 206 30.04 1.42 0.27
N ILE A 207 30.29 1.43 1.59
CA ILE A 207 29.24 1.35 2.61
C ILE A 207 28.26 2.52 2.47
N SER A 208 28.75 3.74 2.25
CA SER A 208 27.86 4.90 2.07
C SER A 208 26.99 4.79 0.82
N GLN A 209 27.54 4.23 -0.27
CA GLN A 209 26.79 3.91 -1.49
C GLN A 209 25.72 2.83 -1.25
N ALA A 210 25.94 1.86 -0.34
CA ALA A 210 24.92 0.86 0.01
C ALA A 210 23.74 1.44 0.80
N PHE A 211 23.95 2.51 1.57
CA PHE A 211 22.88 3.21 2.29
C PHE A 211 22.09 4.19 1.41
N VAL A 212 22.76 4.95 0.52
CA VAL A 212 22.07 5.90 -0.39
C VAL A 212 21.22 5.20 -1.46
N ASP A 213 21.53 3.94 -1.75
CA ASP A 213 20.84 3.14 -2.76
C ASP A 213 19.37 2.86 -2.41
N GLY A 214 18.58 2.52 -3.44
CA GLY A 214 17.16 2.19 -3.28
C GLY A 214 16.95 0.96 -2.40
N GLN A 215 16.22 1.12 -1.30
CA GLN A 215 15.91 0.01 -0.38
C GLN A 215 14.54 -0.57 -0.70
N SER A 216 14.45 -1.89 -0.85
CA SER A 216 13.21 -2.56 -1.21
C SER A 216 12.21 -2.57 -0.05
N MET A 217 10.94 -2.33 -0.36
CA MET A 217 9.82 -2.55 0.57
C MET A 217 9.62 -4.04 0.89
N ARG A 218 9.04 -4.37 2.07
CA ARG A 218 8.71 -5.76 2.46
C ARG A 218 7.46 -6.36 1.82
N THR A 219 6.79 -5.67 0.90
CA THR A 219 5.42 -6.03 0.45
C THR A 219 5.28 -7.49 0.00
N TYR A 220 6.31 -8.05 -0.63
CA TYR A 220 6.35 -9.45 -1.11
C TYR A 220 6.47 -10.51 0.01
N ARG A 221 6.64 -10.12 1.27
CA ARG A 221 6.64 -11.01 2.44
C ARG A 221 5.32 -10.99 3.22
N HIS A 222 4.38 -10.13 2.86
CA HIS A 222 3.15 -9.90 3.63
C HIS A 222 1.89 -10.05 2.79
N SER A 223 0.88 -10.71 3.37
CA SER A 223 -0.46 -10.82 2.80
C SER A 223 -1.06 -9.43 2.48
N PRO A 224 -1.75 -9.24 1.34
CA PRO A 224 -2.13 -10.25 0.34
C PRO A 224 -1.10 -10.46 -0.78
N ASN A 225 0.12 -9.93 -0.66
CA ASN A 225 1.11 -9.89 -1.74
C ASN A 225 2.29 -10.85 -1.52
N THR A 226 2.17 -11.81 -0.60
CA THR A 226 3.21 -12.82 -0.33
C THR A 226 3.57 -13.56 -1.62
N MET A 227 4.81 -13.47 -2.06
CA MET A 227 5.24 -14.03 -3.36
C MET A 227 6.72 -14.43 -3.38
N SER A 228 7.15 -15.07 -4.48
CA SER A 228 8.51 -15.60 -4.63
C SER A 228 9.65 -14.57 -4.53
N ARG A 229 9.39 -13.26 -4.56
CA ARG A 229 10.45 -12.26 -4.29
C ARG A 229 11.02 -12.39 -2.88
N LYS A 230 10.28 -12.96 -1.91
CA LYS A 230 10.84 -13.32 -0.58
C LYS A 230 12.07 -14.25 -0.66
N SER A 231 12.12 -15.07 -1.71
CA SER A 231 13.11 -16.13 -1.93
C SER A 231 14.35 -15.67 -2.73
N TRP A 232 14.27 -14.55 -3.46
CA TRP A 232 15.38 -14.04 -4.28
C TRP A 232 15.82 -12.60 -3.98
N ALA A 233 15.10 -11.84 -3.15
CA ALA A 233 15.47 -10.47 -2.77
C ALA A 233 16.86 -10.37 -2.11
N ALA A 234 17.35 -11.42 -1.47
CA ALA A 234 18.68 -11.44 -0.89
C ALA A 234 19.79 -11.65 -1.94
N GLY A 235 19.51 -12.41 -3.01
CA GLY A 235 20.38 -12.48 -4.19
C GLY A 235 20.44 -11.15 -4.94
N ASP A 236 19.31 -10.46 -5.08
CA ASP A 236 19.19 -9.08 -5.62
C ASP A 236 20.06 -8.07 -4.81
N ALA A 237 20.05 -8.19 -3.47
CA ALA A 237 20.94 -7.43 -2.60
C ALA A 237 22.43 -7.80 -2.75
N CYS A 238 22.77 -9.09 -2.90
CA CYS A 238 24.15 -9.54 -3.17
C CYS A 238 24.67 -9.02 -4.51
N GLN A 239 23.85 -9.10 -5.56
CA GLN A 239 24.13 -8.54 -6.89
C GLN A 239 24.44 -7.05 -6.80
N THR A 240 23.57 -6.32 -6.09
CA THR A 240 23.71 -4.88 -5.88
C THR A 240 25.01 -4.56 -5.14
N ALA A 241 25.32 -5.26 -4.06
CA ALA A 241 26.55 -5.07 -3.28
C ALA A 241 27.82 -5.19 -4.14
N VAL A 242 27.99 -6.29 -4.88
CA VAL A 242 29.15 -6.49 -5.78
C VAL A 242 29.21 -5.38 -6.83
N ASN A 243 28.06 -4.98 -7.39
CA ASN A 243 27.97 -3.91 -8.38
C ASN A 243 28.31 -2.51 -7.81
N LEU A 244 28.07 -2.25 -6.52
CA LEU A 244 28.48 -1.01 -5.85
C LEU A 244 30.00 -0.97 -5.63
N VAL A 245 30.59 -2.05 -5.11
CA VAL A 245 32.04 -2.16 -4.91
C VAL A 245 32.80 -1.97 -6.22
N LEU A 246 32.33 -2.57 -7.32
CA LEU A 246 32.94 -2.40 -8.66
C LEU A 246 32.87 -0.97 -9.23
N LYS A 247 31.98 -0.09 -8.72
CA LYS A 247 31.98 1.35 -9.06
C LYS A 247 33.00 2.11 -8.23
N VAL A 248 33.04 1.88 -6.92
CA VAL A 248 34.02 2.51 -6.02
C VAL A 248 35.46 2.10 -6.38
N MET A 249 35.67 0.85 -6.80
CA MET A 249 36.97 0.38 -7.33
C MET A 249 37.42 1.15 -8.59
N LYS A 250 36.48 1.76 -9.34
CA LYS A 250 36.75 2.62 -10.51
C LYS A 250 36.86 4.10 -10.16
N GLY A 251 36.78 4.47 -8.88
CA GLY A 251 36.92 5.85 -8.39
C GLY A 251 35.62 6.59 -8.11
N GLU A 252 34.47 5.90 -8.04
CA GLU A 252 33.23 6.49 -7.53
C GLU A 252 33.38 6.90 -6.06
N GLN A 253 32.88 8.09 -5.71
CA GLN A 253 33.10 8.69 -4.38
C GLN A 253 32.01 8.27 -3.37
N GLY A 254 32.34 8.32 -2.08
CA GLY A 254 31.36 8.13 -1.01
C GLY A 254 30.59 9.39 -0.63
N LEU A 255 29.61 9.20 0.24
CA LEU A 255 28.76 10.24 0.81
C LEU A 255 28.94 10.24 2.35
N PRO A 256 29.79 11.12 2.92
CA PRO A 256 30.17 11.03 4.33
C PRO A 256 29.00 11.08 5.32
N THR A 257 27.97 11.87 5.03
CA THR A 257 26.81 12.11 5.91
C THR A 257 25.54 11.43 5.39
N VAL A 258 25.67 10.28 4.72
CA VAL A 258 24.52 9.58 4.11
C VAL A 258 23.45 9.16 5.11
N LEU A 259 23.81 8.93 6.38
CA LEU A 259 22.85 8.61 7.44
C LEU A 259 22.29 9.90 8.06
N SER A 260 23.18 10.82 8.43
CA SER A 260 22.88 11.98 9.29
C SER A 260 22.50 13.28 8.58
N ALA A 261 22.61 13.38 7.25
CA ALA A 261 22.31 14.61 6.54
C ALA A 261 20.85 15.08 6.79
N PRO A 262 20.61 16.30 7.29
CA PRO A 262 19.25 16.77 7.53
C PRO A 262 18.39 16.73 6.28
N THR A 263 17.12 16.31 6.42
CA THR A 263 16.10 16.12 5.37
C THR A 263 16.38 15.00 4.35
N TRP A 264 17.65 14.69 4.05
CA TRP A 264 18.04 13.84 2.92
C TRP A 264 18.80 12.57 3.30
N GLY A 265 19.27 12.49 4.55
CA GLY A 265 19.97 11.34 5.10
C GLY A 265 19.03 10.18 5.40
N PHE A 266 19.61 8.98 5.50
CA PHE A 266 18.88 7.74 5.74
C PHE A 266 17.99 7.81 6.99
N TYR A 267 18.47 8.46 8.06
CA TYR A 267 17.71 8.58 9.29
C TYR A 267 16.39 9.33 9.08
N ASP A 268 16.43 10.53 8.51
CA ASP A 268 15.24 11.35 8.25
C ASP A 268 14.31 10.72 7.20
N VAL A 269 14.86 10.21 6.10
CA VAL A 269 14.07 9.73 4.95
C VAL A 269 13.48 8.34 5.19
N ASN A 270 14.27 7.42 5.75
CA ASN A 270 14.02 5.98 5.73
C ASN A 270 13.98 5.32 7.12
N PHE A 271 14.38 6.02 8.19
CA PHE A 271 14.40 5.47 9.56
C PHE A 271 13.62 6.31 10.60
N GLY A 272 12.79 7.24 10.14
CA GLY A 272 11.87 8.00 10.99
C GLY A 272 12.54 9.04 11.89
N GLY A 273 13.66 9.63 11.44
CA GLY A 273 14.43 10.67 12.14
C GLY A 273 15.24 10.15 13.33
N LYS A 274 15.47 8.83 13.42
CA LYS A 274 16.21 8.20 14.53
C LYS A 274 17.56 7.68 14.06
N PRO A 275 18.64 7.83 14.85
CA PRO A 275 19.90 7.15 14.58
C PRO A 275 19.80 5.65 14.85
N PHE A 276 20.76 4.88 14.33
CA PHE A 276 20.90 3.47 14.68
C PHE A 276 21.36 3.30 16.15
N GLN A 277 20.98 2.18 16.75
CA GLN A 277 21.33 1.79 18.12
C GLN A 277 22.14 0.47 18.11
N PHE A 278 23.07 0.35 19.05
CA PHE A 278 23.97 -0.79 19.16
C PHE A 278 24.22 -1.18 20.62
N GLN A 279 23.60 -2.29 21.06
CA GLN A 279 23.90 -2.92 22.35
C GLN A 279 25.32 -3.53 22.45
N ARG A 280 26.08 -3.60 21.34
CA ARG A 280 27.46 -4.14 21.29
C ARG A 280 28.21 -3.69 20.04
N GLY A 281 29.54 -3.68 20.11
CA GLY A 281 30.42 -3.58 18.94
C GLY A 281 30.56 -4.90 18.17
N TYR A 282 31.20 -4.86 17.02
CA TYR A 282 31.40 -6.01 16.12
C TYR A 282 32.57 -6.91 16.58
N GLY A 283 32.34 -8.22 16.69
CA GLY A 283 33.33 -9.27 16.93
C GLY A 283 33.04 -10.53 16.09
N SER A 284 32.54 -11.59 16.70
CA SER A 284 32.07 -12.83 16.05
C SER A 284 30.81 -13.45 16.68
N TYR A 285 30.09 -12.69 17.51
CA TYR A 285 28.94 -13.16 18.31
C TYR A 285 27.82 -13.75 17.45
N VAL A 286 27.53 -13.15 16.29
CA VAL A 286 26.40 -13.58 15.45
C VAL A 286 26.66 -14.96 14.86
N MET A 287 27.87 -15.24 14.39
CA MET A 287 28.20 -16.58 13.86
C MET A 287 28.14 -17.65 14.97
N GLU A 288 28.69 -17.35 16.16
CA GLU A 288 28.67 -18.28 17.30
C GLU A 288 27.26 -18.63 17.77
N ASN A 289 26.29 -17.72 17.59
CA ASN A 289 24.91 -17.84 18.09
C ASN A 289 23.87 -17.98 16.96
N VAL A 290 24.29 -18.16 15.70
CA VAL A 290 23.41 -18.30 14.54
C VAL A 290 22.43 -19.47 14.70
N LEU A 291 21.30 -19.45 14.02
CA LEU A 291 20.30 -20.51 14.09
C LEU A 291 20.27 -21.33 12.80
N PHE A 292 20.32 -22.66 12.91
CA PHE A 292 20.19 -23.56 11.75
C PHE A 292 18.74 -24.06 11.61
N LYS A 293 18.24 -24.14 10.38
CA LYS A 293 17.01 -24.90 10.09
C LYS A 293 17.40 -26.32 9.72
N VAL A 294 17.53 -27.18 10.73
CA VAL A 294 18.11 -28.53 10.58
C VAL A 294 17.06 -29.54 10.08
N SER A 295 15.94 -29.64 10.80
CA SER A 295 14.98 -30.73 10.61
C SER A 295 13.92 -30.42 9.56
N TYR A 296 13.42 -29.17 9.53
CA TYR A 296 12.22 -28.81 8.77
C TYR A 296 12.42 -27.53 7.94
N PRO A 297 12.00 -27.50 6.65
CA PRO A 297 11.98 -26.30 5.82
C PRO A 297 10.77 -25.44 6.21
N ALA A 298 10.86 -24.77 7.35
CA ALA A 298 9.76 -24.08 8.02
C ALA A 298 10.17 -22.68 8.48
N GLU A 299 9.22 -21.75 8.59
CA GLU A 299 9.47 -20.45 9.24
C GLU A 299 9.97 -20.68 10.68
N PHE A 300 10.97 -19.91 11.11
CA PHE A 300 11.82 -20.28 12.25
C PHE A 300 11.04 -20.34 13.58
N HIS A 301 10.05 -19.47 13.77
CA HIS A 301 9.25 -19.39 15.00
C HIS A 301 8.36 -20.64 15.22
N SER A 302 8.23 -21.49 14.21
CA SER A 302 7.50 -22.77 14.29
C SER A 302 8.36 -24.00 14.60
N GLN A 303 9.69 -23.93 14.50
CA GLN A 303 10.58 -25.11 14.50
C GLN A 303 10.36 -26.00 15.75
N THR A 304 10.24 -25.37 16.92
CA THR A 304 9.96 -26.05 18.20
C THR A 304 8.53 -26.57 18.32
N ALA A 305 7.54 -25.90 17.71
CA ALA A 305 6.16 -26.41 17.65
C ALA A 305 6.07 -27.67 16.79
N VAL A 306 6.79 -27.71 15.66
CA VAL A 306 6.87 -28.89 14.79
C VAL A 306 7.62 -30.04 15.50
N GLU A 307 8.69 -29.74 16.25
CA GLU A 307 9.37 -30.74 17.09
C GLU A 307 8.46 -31.28 18.20
N ALA A 308 7.74 -30.42 18.93
CA ALA A 308 6.76 -30.83 19.93
C ALA A 308 5.66 -31.72 19.32
N ALA A 309 5.14 -31.37 18.15
CA ALA A 309 4.14 -32.17 17.43
C ALA A 309 4.68 -33.56 17.04
N GLN A 310 5.94 -33.65 16.60
CA GLN A 310 6.59 -34.92 16.28
C GLN A 310 6.77 -35.81 17.54
N ARG A 311 7.10 -35.22 18.69
CA ARG A 311 7.18 -35.94 19.97
C ARG A 311 5.80 -36.42 20.44
N LEU A 312 4.78 -35.57 20.35
CA LEU A 312 3.40 -35.91 20.66
C LEU A 312 2.85 -37.01 19.74
N ASN A 313 3.22 -37.04 18.46
CA ASN A 313 2.90 -38.15 17.55
C ASN A 313 3.37 -39.51 18.07
N LYS A 314 4.56 -39.59 18.68
CA LYS A 314 5.06 -40.83 19.30
C LYS A 314 4.19 -41.23 20.50
N LYS A 315 3.76 -40.27 21.33
CA LYS A 315 2.84 -40.52 22.45
C LYS A 315 1.46 -41.01 21.95
N LEU A 316 0.89 -40.36 20.93
CA LEU A 316 -0.37 -40.75 20.29
C LEU A 316 -0.30 -42.17 19.71
N ALA A 317 0.75 -42.48 18.95
CA ALA A 317 0.94 -43.81 18.36
C ALA A 317 1.07 -44.91 19.44
N ALA A 318 1.76 -44.65 20.55
CA ALA A 318 1.85 -45.57 21.68
C ALA A 318 0.49 -45.82 22.38
N MET A 319 -0.44 -44.87 22.28
CA MET A 319 -1.83 -45.01 22.77
C MET A 319 -2.78 -45.63 21.73
N GLY A 320 -2.30 -46.01 20.53
CA GLY A 320 -3.14 -46.45 19.42
C GLY A 320 -4.02 -45.34 18.82
N LYS A 321 -3.63 -44.06 19.02
CA LYS A 321 -4.34 -42.86 18.57
C LYS A 321 -3.62 -42.20 17.40
N SER A 322 -4.32 -41.32 16.69
CA SER A 322 -3.87 -40.63 15.48
C SER A 322 -4.33 -39.17 15.46
N ALA A 323 -3.91 -38.39 14.45
CA ALA A 323 -4.42 -37.04 14.21
C ALA A 323 -5.95 -36.96 14.05
N LYS A 324 -6.64 -38.07 13.73
CA LYS A 324 -8.12 -38.13 13.65
C LYS A 324 -8.78 -38.07 15.02
N ASP A 325 -8.08 -38.48 16.06
CA ASP A 325 -8.55 -38.57 17.45
C ASP A 325 -8.34 -37.28 18.24
N ILE A 326 -7.51 -36.37 17.73
CA ILE A 326 -7.33 -35.02 18.27
C ILE A 326 -8.63 -34.23 18.10
N GLU A 327 -9.08 -33.59 19.17
CA GLU A 327 -10.19 -32.62 19.18
C GLU A 327 -9.67 -31.20 18.98
N GLY A 328 -8.60 -30.81 19.69
CA GLY A 328 -7.96 -29.50 19.54
C GLY A 328 -6.54 -29.46 20.10
N VAL A 329 -5.80 -28.41 19.74
CA VAL A 329 -4.44 -28.17 20.22
C VAL A 329 -4.28 -26.70 20.61
N VAL A 330 -3.70 -26.44 21.78
CA VAL A 330 -3.26 -25.11 22.19
C VAL A 330 -1.75 -25.03 22.03
N ASN A 331 -1.27 -24.06 21.23
CA ASN A 331 0.14 -23.72 21.13
C ASN A 331 0.43 -22.46 21.96
N ARG A 332 1.03 -22.65 23.13
CA ARG A 332 1.54 -21.57 23.98
C ARG A 332 2.92 -21.16 23.45
N THR A 333 3.05 -19.91 23.03
CA THR A 333 4.16 -19.44 22.17
C THR A 333 4.52 -17.97 22.46
N HIS A 334 5.48 -17.39 21.72
CA HIS A 334 6.00 -16.03 21.90
C HIS A 334 5.38 -15.03 20.89
N GLU A 335 5.45 -13.72 21.19
CA GLU A 335 4.85 -12.63 20.42
C GLU A 335 5.12 -12.71 18.91
N ALA A 336 6.38 -12.97 18.54
CA ALA A 336 6.80 -13.01 17.14
C ALA A 336 6.11 -14.15 16.37
N CYS A 337 5.94 -15.33 16.97
CA CYS A 337 5.20 -16.44 16.35
C CYS A 337 3.75 -16.03 16.01
N ILE A 338 3.07 -15.36 16.95
CA ILE A 338 1.68 -14.88 16.76
C ILE A 338 1.63 -13.78 15.69
N ARG A 339 2.54 -12.80 15.74
CA ARG A 339 2.55 -11.68 14.80
C ARG A 339 2.88 -12.10 13.36
N ILE A 340 3.69 -13.14 13.16
CA ILE A 340 4.22 -13.53 11.85
C ILE A 340 3.44 -14.69 11.23
N ILE A 341 3.23 -15.78 11.99
CA ILE A 341 2.81 -17.08 11.43
C ILE A 341 1.51 -17.65 12.02
N ASP A 342 0.79 -16.91 12.89
CA ASP A 342 -0.59 -17.25 13.20
C ASP A 342 -1.52 -16.91 12.02
N LYS A 343 -2.07 -17.97 11.42
CA LYS A 343 -2.99 -17.91 10.29
C LYS A 343 -4.19 -18.86 10.44
N GLN A 344 -4.60 -19.23 11.67
CA GLN A 344 -5.59 -20.28 11.98
C GLN A 344 -6.81 -20.31 11.02
N PHE A 345 -7.41 -19.14 10.76
CA PHE A 345 -8.62 -19.01 9.92
C PHE A 345 -8.40 -18.30 8.56
N LYS A 346 -7.14 -18.05 8.17
CA LYS A 346 -6.85 -17.51 6.83
C LYS A 346 -6.84 -18.65 5.79
N PRO A 347 -7.27 -18.41 4.54
CA PRO A 347 -7.07 -19.34 3.44
C PRO A 347 -5.58 -19.55 3.16
N MET A 348 -5.20 -20.78 2.80
CA MET A 348 -3.86 -21.10 2.32
C MET A 348 -3.85 -21.07 0.78
N GLU A 349 -3.54 -19.92 0.19
CA GLU A 349 -3.71 -19.70 -1.26
C GLU A 349 -2.49 -20.08 -2.12
N ASN A 350 -1.32 -20.30 -1.50
CA ASN A 350 -0.05 -20.58 -2.18
C ASN A 350 0.97 -21.18 -1.20
N PHE A 351 2.11 -21.65 -1.73
CA PHE A 351 3.27 -22.16 -0.98
C PHE A 351 3.69 -21.25 0.19
N ALA A 352 3.82 -19.95 -0.07
CA ALA A 352 4.32 -18.98 0.90
C ALA A 352 3.30 -18.59 1.98
N ASP A 353 2.03 -19.02 1.84
CA ASP A 353 1.08 -18.94 2.93
C ASP A 353 1.19 -20.10 3.91
N ARG A 354 1.50 -21.30 3.39
CA ARG A 354 1.63 -22.55 4.16
C ARG A 354 2.95 -22.62 4.93
N ASP A 355 4.08 -22.23 4.31
CA ASP A 355 5.38 -22.19 4.98
C ASP A 355 5.46 -21.13 6.10
N HIS A 356 4.53 -20.15 6.10
CA HIS A 356 4.31 -19.14 7.15
C HIS A 356 3.00 -19.36 7.92
N CYS A 357 2.58 -20.60 8.17
CA CYS A 357 1.44 -20.92 9.04
C CYS A 357 1.81 -21.98 10.08
N VAL A 358 1.97 -21.60 11.35
CA VAL A 358 2.33 -22.54 12.43
C VAL A 358 1.31 -23.67 12.55
N GLN A 359 0.02 -23.36 12.37
CA GLN A 359 -1.04 -24.36 12.37
C GLN A 359 -0.90 -25.36 11.21
N TYR A 360 -0.51 -24.92 10.02
CA TYR A 360 -0.34 -25.81 8.86
C TYR A 360 0.85 -26.76 9.07
N MET A 361 1.97 -26.23 9.54
CA MET A 361 3.18 -27.00 9.80
C MET A 361 2.99 -28.03 10.92
N VAL A 362 2.33 -27.64 12.02
CA VAL A 362 1.98 -28.53 13.14
C VAL A 362 0.94 -29.59 12.73
N SER A 363 -0.12 -29.22 12.00
CA SER A 363 -1.13 -30.19 11.53
C SER A 363 -0.56 -31.17 10.48
N THR A 364 0.30 -30.72 9.58
CA THR A 364 1.01 -31.58 8.63
C THR A 364 1.87 -32.60 9.37
N MET A 365 2.63 -32.16 10.39
CA MET A 365 3.40 -33.06 11.25
C MET A 365 2.49 -34.09 11.94
N PHE A 366 1.39 -33.68 12.58
CA PHE A 366 0.45 -34.64 13.19
C PHE A 366 -0.13 -35.66 12.20
N VAL A 367 -0.48 -35.25 10.97
CA VAL A 367 -1.14 -36.13 9.99
C VAL A 367 -0.16 -37.07 9.28
N PHE A 368 1.03 -36.60 8.92
CA PHE A 368 1.97 -37.32 8.06
C PHE A 368 3.27 -37.75 8.75
N ASN A 369 3.50 -37.28 9.98
CA ASN A 369 4.74 -37.47 10.76
C ASN A 369 6.03 -37.05 10.01
N ARG A 370 5.89 -36.05 9.13
CA ARG A 370 6.96 -35.37 8.39
C ARG A 370 6.56 -33.91 8.15
N LEU A 371 7.53 -33.10 7.73
CA LEU A 371 7.31 -31.79 7.14
C LEU A 371 8.44 -31.51 6.15
N GLU A 372 8.13 -31.54 4.86
CA GLU A 372 9.07 -31.43 3.74
C GLU A 372 8.68 -30.27 2.80
N ALA A 373 9.63 -29.79 1.98
CA ALA A 373 9.36 -28.68 1.05
C ALA A 373 8.30 -29.04 -0.01
N THR A 374 8.07 -30.34 -0.25
CA THR A 374 7.02 -30.91 -1.09
C THR A 374 5.63 -30.91 -0.45
N ASP A 375 5.49 -30.59 0.84
CA ASP A 375 4.18 -30.51 1.49
C ASP A 375 3.49 -29.14 1.29
N TYR A 376 4.19 -28.13 0.75
CA TYR A 376 3.67 -26.77 0.55
C TYR A 376 3.10 -26.40 -0.83
N PRO A 377 3.44 -27.04 -1.97
CA PRO A 377 2.78 -26.81 -3.25
C PRO A 377 1.25 -27.02 -3.19
N ASP A 378 0.49 -26.34 -4.07
CA ASP A 378 -0.98 -26.38 -4.05
C ASP A 378 -1.57 -27.76 -4.38
N ASP A 379 -0.80 -28.59 -5.08
CA ASP A 379 -1.11 -29.96 -5.50
C ASP A 379 -0.52 -31.03 -4.58
N SER A 380 0.09 -30.66 -3.45
CA SER A 380 0.64 -31.63 -2.49
C SER A 380 -0.45 -32.44 -1.79
N GLU A 381 -0.10 -33.66 -1.34
CA GLU A 381 -1.00 -34.48 -0.52
C GLU A 381 -1.37 -33.81 0.81
N ALA A 382 -0.48 -32.97 1.36
CA ALA A 382 -0.75 -32.20 2.57
C ALA A 382 -1.68 -31.00 2.33
N ALA A 383 -1.48 -30.26 1.22
CA ALA A 383 -2.27 -29.08 0.88
C ALA A 383 -3.70 -29.43 0.48
N THR A 384 -3.90 -30.64 -0.05
CA THR A 384 -5.20 -31.20 -0.45
C THR A 384 -5.88 -32.03 0.66
N SER A 385 -5.20 -32.29 1.79
CA SER A 385 -5.72 -33.13 2.88
C SER A 385 -6.79 -32.42 3.71
N GLU A 386 -8.03 -32.92 3.63
CA GLU A 386 -9.14 -32.46 4.50
C GLU A 386 -8.80 -32.58 5.99
N LEU A 387 -7.98 -33.56 6.39
CA LEU A 387 -7.59 -33.76 7.79
C LEU A 387 -6.55 -32.73 8.25
N VAL A 388 -5.60 -32.35 7.39
CA VAL A 388 -4.67 -31.24 7.68
C VAL A 388 -5.46 -29.95 7.85
N GLU A 389 -6.31 -29.60 6.88
CA GLU A 389 -7.11 -28.37 6.95
C GLU A 389 -8.06 -28.35 8.16
N SER A 390 -8.72 -29.47 8.46
CA SER A 390 -9.59 -29.61 9.64
C SER A 390 -8.83 -29.49 10.96
N LEU A 391 -7.62 -30.06 11.07
CA LEU A 391 -6.80 -29.94 12.27
C LEU A 391 -6.17 -28.55 12.39
N ARG A 392 -5.73 -27.94 11.28
CA ARG A 392 -5.19 -26.57 11.20
C ARG A 392 -6.12 -25.55 11.85
N GLN A 393 -7.41 -25.62 11.53
CA GLN A 393 -8.43 -24.73 12.09
C GLN A 393 -8.68 -24.95 13.59
N ARG A 394 -8.21 -26.07 14.17
CA ARG A 394 -8.37 -26.46 15.58
C ARG A 394 -7.06 -26.35 16.39
N ILE A 395 -6.03 -25.73 15.83
CA ILE A 395 -4.79 -25.33 16.53
C ILE A 395 -4.86 -23.82 16.83
N SER A 396 -4.97 -23.43 18.09
CA SER A 396 -4.99 -22.02 18.52
C SER A 396 -3.67 -21.60 19.14
N CYS A 397 -3.20 -20.38 18.84
CA CYS A 397 -2.00 -19.80 19.46
C CYS A 397 -2.35 -18.89 20.65
N VAL A 398 -1.54 -18.94 21.71
CA VAL A 398 -1.66 -18.09 22.92
C VAL A 398 -0.27 -17.57 23.29
N GLU A 399 -0.16 -16.28 23.63
CA GLU A 399 1.12 -15.70 24.03
C GLU A 399 1.49 -16.10 25.46
N ASP A 400 2.75 -16.48 25.66
CA ASP A 400 3.41 -16.58 26.95
C ASP A 400 4.44 -15.43 27.10
N PRO A 401 4.23 -14.49 28.05
CA PRO A 401 5.14 -13.37 28.25
C PRO A 401 6.58 -13.77 28.63
N GLN A 402 6.79 -14.93 29.25
CA GLN A 402 8.12 -15.43 29.61
C GLN A 402 8.84 -15.99 28.37
N PHE A 403 8.12 -16.66 27.45
CA PHE A 403 8.68 -17.03 26.15
C PHE A 403 9.01 -15.79 25.30
N THR A 404 8.15 -14.77 25.28
CA THR A 404 8.45 -13.48 24.61
C THR A 404 9.68 -12.79 25.22
N LYS A 405 9.85 -12.83 26.55
CA LYS A 405 11.03 -12.27 27.22
C LYS A 405 12.32 -13.03 26.85
N ASP A 406 12.30 -14.35 26.91
CA ASP A 406 13.49 -15.19 26.68
C ASP A 406 13.92 -15.24 25.20
N TYR A 407 12.99 -14.98 24.27
CA TYR A 407 13.28 -14.73 22.86
C TYR A 407 14.14 -13.47 22.65
N HIS A 408 13.97 -12.44 23.48
CA HIS A 408 14.74 -11.18 23.41
C HIS A 408 16.01 -11.16 24.28
N ASP A 409 16.11 -12.05 25.27
CA ASP A 409 17.28 -12.16 26.16
C ASP A 409 18.53 -12.62 25.38
N PRO A 410 19.60 -11.80 25.27
CA PRO A 410 20.80 -12.13 24.50
C PRO A 410 21.57 -13.37 24.98
N GLU A 411 21.38 -13.78 26.24
CA GLU A 411 22.01 -14.97 26.83
C GLU A 411 21.19 -16.25 26.58
N LYS A 412 19.91 -16.12 26.21
CA LYS A 412 19.00 -17.26 25.93
C LYS A 412 18.67 -17.42 24.46
N ARG A 413 18.04 -16.40 23.85
CA ARG A 413 17.48 -16.39 22.49
C ARG A 413 16.64 -17.63 22.13
N THR A 414 15.89 -18.17 23.10
CA THR A 414 15.05 -19.34 22.88
C THR A 414 13.84 -19.02 21.99
N ILE A 415 13.35 -20.03 21.27
CA ILE A 415 12.25 -19.90 20.31
C ILE A 415 11.13 -20.83 20.78
N SER A 416 10.67 -20.62 22.01
CA SER A 416 9.85 -21.59 22.73
C SER A 416 8.44 -21.74 22.16
N ASN A 417 8.00 -22.98 22.00
CA ASN A 417 6.61 -23.35 21.79
C ASN A 417 6.25 -24.53 22.72
N ALA A 418 5.00 -24.57 23.17
CA ALA A 418 4.48 -25.62 24.02
C ALA A 418 3.10 -26.07 23.53
N LEU A 419 2.93 -27.38 23.28
CA LEU A 419 1.71 -27.94 22.72
C LEU A 419 0.92 -28.74 23.75
N THR A 420 -0.29 -28.29 24.07
CA THR A 420 -1.29 -29.06 24.83
C THR A 420 -2.29 -29.66 23.85
N VAL A 421 -2.48 -30.98 23.87
CA VAL A 421 -3.38 -31.71 22.96
C VAL A 421 -4.57 -32.28 23.72
N THR A 422 -5.79 -31.97 23.26
CA THR A 422 -7.04 -32.57 23.76
C THR A 422 -7.57 -33.57 22.73
N LEU A 423 -7.96 -34.76 23.19
CA LEU A 423 -8.55 -35.83 22.38
C LEU A 423 -10.09 -35.81 22.44
N LYS A 424 -10.72 -36.44 21.46
CA LYS A 424 -12.19 -36.56 21.32
C LYS A 424 -12.88 -37.36 22.42
N ASP A 425 -12.13 -38.18 23.16
CA ASP A 425 -12.62 -38.87 24.35
C ASP A 425 -12.50 -38.03 25.64
N GLY A 426 -12.06 -36.78 25.53
CA GLY A 426 -11.87 -35.85 26.65
C GLY A 426 -10.49 -35.95 27.30
N THR A 427 -9.63 -36.89 26.89
CA THR A 427 -8.25 -37.00 27.41
C THR A 427 -7.43 -35.77 27.03
N VAL A 428 -6.75 -35.15 27.99
CA VAL A 428 -5.75 -34.11 27.75
C VAL A 428 -4.36 -34.70 27.96
N LEU A 429 -3.48 -34.57 26.97
CA LEU A 429 -2.09 -34.99 27.09
C LEU A 429 -1.28 -33.95 27.87
N GLU A 430 -0.24 -34.41 28.57
CA GLU A 430 0.77 -33.54 29.16
C GLU A 430 1.37 -32.60 28.10
N GLU A 431 1.51 -31.32 28.45
CA GLU A 431 2.03 -30.28 27.55
C GLU A 431 3.47 -30.58 27.13
N GLU A 432 3.72 -30.70 25.83
CA GLU A 432 5.07 -30.92 25.30
C GLU A 432 5.73 -29.56 25.02
N VAL A 433 6.69 -29.18 25.86
CA VAL A 433 7.46 -27.93 25.76
C VAL A 433 8.78 -28.17 25.03
N VAL A 434 9.09 -27.34 24.03
CA VAL A 434 10.42 -27.29 23.40
C VAL A 434 10.88 -25.84 23.36
N GLU A 435 11.91 -25.51 24.16
CA GLU A 435 12.41 -24.14 24.30
C GLU A 435 13.42 -23.77 23.20
N ALA A 436 14.41 -24.64 22.99
CA ALA A 436 15.47 -24.46 22.00
C ALA A 436 15.27 -25.45 20.84
N PRO A 437 15.05 -24.98 19.59
CA PRO A 437 15.01 -25.87 18.43
C PRO A 437 16.37 -26.52 18.21
N LEU A 438 16.40 -27.67 17.52
CA LEU A 438 17.64 -28.43 17.29
C LEU A 438 18.81 -27.56 16.78
N GLY A 439 18.57 -26.66 15.83
CA GLY A 439 19.60 -25.77 15.29
C GLY A 439 20.01 -24.58 16.16
N HIS A 440 19.54 -24.50 17.42
CA HIS A 440 19.97 -23.49 18.39
C HIS A 440 21.40 -23.75 18.89
N ARG A 441 22.11 -22.72 19.38
CA ARG A 441 23.48 -22.88 19.92
C ARG A 441 23.56 -23.93 21.03
N LEU A 442 22.56 -23.96 21.92
CA LEU A 442 22.47 -24.88 23.06
C LEU A 442 22.39 -26.37 22.66
N ARG A 443 22.04 -26.70 21.41
CA ARG A 443 21.89 -28.08 20.90
C ARG A 443 22.87 -28.40 19.76
N ARG A 444 23.98 -27.64 19.64
CA ARG A 444 24.94 -27.75 18.52
C ARG A 444 25.46 -29.16 18.24
N GLU A 445 25.88 -29.89 19.25
CA GLU A 445 26.46 -31.23 19.05
C GLU A 445 25.39 -32.28 18.69
N GLU A 446 24.13 -32.08 19.10
CA GLU A 446 22.97 -32.84 18.61
C GLU A 446 22.65 -32.49 17.15
N ALA A 447 22.84 -31.21 16.76
CA ALA A 447 22.52 -30.71 15.43
C ALA A 447 23.53 -31.09 14.34
N LYS A 448 24.84 -31.14 14.65
CA LYS A 448 25.91 -31.38 13.65
C LYS A 448 25.70 -32.64 12.79
N PRO A 449 25.35 -33.83 13.37
CA PRO A 449 25.05 -35.02 12.56
C PRO A 449 23.87 -34.82 11.62
N GLU A 450 22.81 -34.15 12.07
CA GLU A 450 21.59 -33.91 11.30
C GLU A 450 21.78 -32.84 10.20
N ILE A 451 22.62 -31.82 10.44
CA ILE A 451 23.09 -30.88 9.40
C ILE A 451 23.84 -31.64 8.31
N LEU A 452 24.72 -32.58 8.68
CA LEU A 452 25.45 -33.40 7.71
C LEU A 452 24.52 -34.34 6.93
N ALA A 453 23.51 -34.91 7.59
CA ALA A 453 22.48 -35.73 6.96
C ALA A 453 21.61 -34.92 5.98
N LYS A 454 21.22 -33.69 6.34
CA LYS A 454 20.57 -32.70 5.46
C LYS A 454 21.45 -32.38 4.25
N TYR A 455 22.73 -32.05 4.45
CA TYR A 455 23.67 -31.79 3.37
C TYR A 455 23.79 -32.98 2.41
N LYS A 456 24.02 -34.20 2.93
CA LYS A 456 24.06 -35.43 2.13
C LYS A 456 22.78 -35.66 1.31
N ARG A 457 21.62 -35.44 1.92
CA ARG A 457 20.29 -35.56 1.27
C ARG A 457 20.11 -34.54 0.13
N HIS A 458 20.57 -33.30 0.29
CA HIS A 458 20.48 -32.27 -0.75
C HIS A 458 21.51 -32.47 -1.89
N LEU A 459 22.66 -33.07 -1.62
CA LEU A 459 23.65 -33.42 -2.65
C LEU A 459 23.17 -34.57 -3.56
N GLY A 460 22.47 -35.57 -3.00
CA GLY A 460 22.10 -36.83 -3.66
C GLY A 460 21.36 -36.71 -5.00
N PRO A 461 20.36 -35.80 -5.17
CA PRO A 461 19.67 -35.62 -6.44
C PRO A 461 20.54 -35.07 -7.58
N HIS A 462 21.69 -34.47 -7.26
CA HIS A 462 22.55 -33.77 -8.22
C HIS A 462 23.75 -34.61 -8.62
N TYR A 463 24.40 -35.29 -7.66
CA TYR A 463 25.70 -35.96 -7.88
C TYR A 463 25.64 -37.49 -7.65
N PRO A 464 26.53 -38.27 -8.29
CA PRO A 464 26.70 -39.69 -7.99
C PRO A 464 27.10 -39.91 -6.52
N SER A 465 26.66 -41.02 -5.90
CA SER A 465 26.89 -41.33 -4.48
C SER A 465 28.36 -41.20 -4.04
N GLN A 466 29.31 -41.73 -4.81
CA GLN A 466 30.75 -41.61 -4.52
C GLN A 466 31.22 -40.14 -4.41
N HIS A 467 30.64 -39.24 -5.19
CA HIS A 467 30.95 -37.81 -5.17
C HIS A 467 30.28 -37.11 -3.99
N VAL A 468 29.04 -37.51 -3.66
CA VAL A 468 28.34 -37.07 -2.44
C VAL A 468 29.16 -37.46 -1.20
N ASP A 469 29.62 -38.71 -1.11
CA ASP A 469 30.41 -39.21 0.01
C ASP A 469 31.76 -38.48 0.12
N LYS A 470 32.40 -38.12 -1.01
CA LYS A 470 33.60 -37.27 -1.03
C LYS A 470 33.33 -35.87 -0.46
N LEU A 471 32.24 -35.21 -0.86
CA LEU A 471 31.88 -33.88 -0.35
C LEU A 471 31.49 -33.91 1.13
N VAL A 472 30.82 -34.97 1.58
CA VAL A 472 30.47 -35.19 3.00
C VAL A 472 31.72 -35.43 3.85
N ALA A 473 32.67 -36.25 3.38
CA ALA A 473 33.95 -36.45 4.07
C ALA A 473 34.78 -35.16 4.14
N LEU A 474 34.81 -34.37 3.05
CA LEU A 474 35.50 -33.08 3.02
C LEU A 474 34.87 -32.06 3.97
N ALA A 475 33.54 -32.08 4.16
CA ALA A 475 32.86 -31.22 5.14
C ALA A 475 33.28 -31.53 6.60
N GLN A 476 33.72 -32.76 6.88
CA GLN A 476 34.19 -33.19 8.20
C GLN A 476 35.69 -32.97 8.41
N ASP A 477 36.50 -32.95 7.35
CA ASP A 477 37.93 -32.62 7.42
C ASP A 477 38.15 -31.10 7.33
N SER A 478 38.04 -30.45 8.49
CA SER A 478 38.29 -29.02 8.67
C SER A 478 39.64 -28.57 8.11
N LYS A 479 40.71 -29.35 8.30
CA LYS A 479 42.07 -28.95 7.92
C LYS A 479 42.24 -28.98 6.40
N THR A 480 41.72 -30.00 5.72
CA THR A 480 41.78 -30.07 4.26
C THR A 480 40.85 -29.04 3.62
N LEU A 481 39.64 -28.86 4.16
CA LEU A 481 38.69 -27.89 3.63
C LEU A 481 39.20 -26.45 3.78
N ASP A 482 39.61 -26.01 4.98
CA ASP A 482 40.09 -24.65 5.25
C ASP A 482 41.24 -24.24 4.30
N ASN A 483 42.12 -25.18 3.93
CA ASN A 483 43.30 -24.94 3.09
C ASN A 483 43.08 -25.13 1.57
N MET A 484 41.89 -25.54 1.14
CA MET A 484 41.56 -25.71 -0.28
C MET A 484 41.39 -24.36 -0.98
N ASP A 485 41.86 -24.23 -2.23
CA ASP A 485 41.56 -23.05 -3.04
C ASP A 485 40.06 -23.02 -3.38
N ILE A 486 39.44 -21.85 -3.35
CA ILE A 486 37.98 -21.74 -3.49
C ILE A 486 37.49 -22.16 -4.88
N ASP A 487 38.26 -21.94 -5.93
CA ASP A 487 37.91 -22.34 -7.30
C ASP A 487 37.97 -23.86 -7.48
N GLU A 488 38.88 -24.53 -6.80
CA GLU A 488 38.93 -26.00 -6.71
C GLU A 488 37.72 -26.54 -5.95
N TYR A 489 37.33 -25.92 -4.84
CA TYR A 489 36.11 -26.30 -4.11
C TYR A 489 34.84 -26.11 -4.95
N VAL A 490 34.72 -24.98 -5.66
CA VAL A 490 33.58 -24.74 -6.58
C VAL A 490 33.60 -25.73 -7.75
N ASP A 491 34.77 -26.12 -8.25
CA ASP A 491 34.93 -27.14 -9.29
C ASP A 491 34.69 -28.57 -8.78
N LEU A 492 34.67 -28.79 -7.46
CA LEU A 492 34.14 -30.00 -6.82
C LEU A 492 32.59 -30.03 -6.75
N ALA A 493 31.87 -29.02 -7.23
CA ALA A 493 30.41 -29.04 -7.41
C ALA A 493 29.93 -29.06 -8.89
N PRO A 494 30.47 -29.92 -9.79
CA PRO A 494 30.21 -29.82 -11.22
C PRO A 494 28.96 -30.59 -11.66
N HIS A 495 28.23 -30.02 -12.61
CA HIS A 495 27.23 -30.67 -13.48
C HIS A 495 26.27 -31.65 -12.78
N GLY A 496 25.20 -31.12 -12.16
CA GLY A 496 24.07 -31.96 -11.78
C GLY A 496 23.46 -32.66 -13.01
N ARG A 497 23.01 -33.92 -12.85
CA ARG A 497 22.20 -34.59 -13.89
C ARG A 497 20.85 -33.86 -14.05
N VAL A 498 20.79 -32.87 -14.94
CA VAL A 498 19.52 -32.28 -15.36
C VAL A 498 18.66 -33.39 -15.95
N LEU A 499 17.58 -33.76 -15.25
CA LEU A 499 16.61 -34.78 -15.67
C LEU A 499 15.85 -34.28 -16.90
N ASN A 500 16.48 -34.43 -18.07
CA ASN A 500 16.02 -33.90 -19.35
C ASN A 500 14.91 -34.78 -19.95
N LYS A 501 13.84 -35.05 -19.18
CA LYS A 501 12.80 -36.04 -19.49
C LYS A 501 11.47 -35.42 -19.98
N TYR A 502 11.36 -34.10 -20.04
CA TYR A 502 10.12 -33.40 -20.41
C TYR A 502 10.25 -32.34 -21.52
N PHE A 503 11.44 -32.10 -22.09
CA PHE A 503 11.66 -31.08 -23.13
C PHE A 503 11.67 -31.59 -24.58
N LEU A 504 11.15 -32.80 -24.84
CA LEU A 504 11.03 -33.38 -26.20
C LEU A 504 9.63 -33.96 -26.47
N ARG A 505 8.62 -33.09 -26.56
CA ARG A 505 7.32 -33.42 -27.19
C ARG A 505 6.55 -32.20 -27.72
N ALA A 506 7.16 -31.53 -28.70
CA ALA A 506 6.45 -30.73 -29.69
C ALA A 506 6.86 -31.25 -31.08
N PRO A 507 5.91 -31.62 -31.98
CA PRO A 507 6.26 -32.28 -33.24
C PRO A 507 6.79 -31.28 -34.28
N ASN A 508 7.79 -31.75 -35.04
CA ASN A 508 8.29 -31.07 -36.24
C ASN A 508 7.15 -30.83 -37.25
N LEU A 509 6.97 -29.58 -37.67
CA LEU A 509 6.44 -29.26 -39.00
C LEU A 509 6.86 -27.85 -39.43
N ALA A 510 7.25 -27.74 -40.71
CA ALA A 510 7.62 -26.51 -41.41
C ALA A 510 8.86 -25.74 -40.91
N CYS A 511 10.06 -26.25 -41.24
CA CYS A 511 11.20 -25.38 -41.55
C CYS A 511 11.81 -25.81 -42.89
N ALA A 512 11.36 -25.17 -43.97
CA ALA A 512 11.94 -25.27 -45.30
C ALA A 512 11.55 -24.04 -46.11
N HIS A 513 12.40 -23.01 -46.13
CA HIS A 513 12.90 -22.34 -47.34
C HIS A 513 13.68 -21.04 -47.03
N TYR A 514 14.66 -20.75 -47.90
CA TYR A 514 15.42 -19.51 -48.05
C TYR A 514 16.37 -19.06 -46.91
N GLN A 515 17.62 -19.53 -47.02
CA GLN A 515 18.75 -18.60 -47.04
C GLN A 515 19.01 -18.17 -48.50
N SER A 516 19.26 -16.88 -48.75
CA SER A 516 20.44 -16.36 -49.45
C SER A 516 20.32 -14.88 -49.87
N PHE A 517 21.49 -14.26 -50.05
CA PHE A 517 21.81 -12.95 -50.64
C PHE A 517 21.71 -11.66 -49.80
N PHE A 518 22.90 -11.08 -49.59
CA PHE A 518 23.18 -9.69 -49.27
C PHE A 518 22.79 -8.75 -50.41
N ALA A 519 22.31 -7.53 -50.10
CA ALA A 519 22.87 -6.24 -50.57
C ALA A 519 21.96 -5.04 -50.22
N GLU A 520 22.55 -3.99 -49.63
CA GLU A 520 22.07 -2.60 -49.71
C GLU A 520 22.66 -1.90 -50.99
N PRO A 521 22.44 -0.60 -51.29
CA PRO A 521 21.44 0.38 -50.78
C PRO A 521 20.66 1.13 -51.89
N SER A 522 19.64 1.94 -51.56
CA SER A 522 19.44 3.27 -52.21
C SER A 522 18.41 4.17 -51.49
N TYR A 523 18.75 5.45 -51.36
CA TYR A 523 17.83 6.54 -50.99
C TYR A 523 17.11 7.08 -52.24
N ILE A 524 15.81 7.40 -52.16
CA ILE A 524 15.17 8.38 -53.05
C ILE A 524 14.27 9.33 -52.25
N VAL A 525 14.43 10.63 -52.54
CA VAL A 525 13.69 11.77 -51.99
C VAL A 525 12.42 12.04 -52.81
N TYR A 526 11.34 12.50 -52.18
CA TYR A 526 10.28 13.23 -52.89
C TYR A 526 9.84 14.49 -52.13
N GLN A 527 9.77 15.60 -52.86
CA GLN A 527 9.23 16.89 -52.44
C GLN A 527 8.01 17.27 -53.34
N PRO A 528 7.21 18.29 -52.99
CA PRO A 528 5.79 18.36 -53.36
C PRO A 528 5.50 19.19 -54.63
N SER A 529 4.24 19.12 -55.11
CA SER A 529 3.71 20.01 -56.16
C SER A 529 2.32 20.58 -55.84
N ALA A 530 2.27 21.93 -55.85
CA ALA A 530 1.22 22.88 -56.23
C ALA A 530 -0.29 22.66 -55.94
N GLU A 531 -0.83 23.66 -55.23
CA GLU A 531 -2.11 24.39 -55.36
C GLU A 531 -3.10 24.09 -56.51
N VAL A 532 -4.41 24.36 -56.29
CA VAL A 532 -5.17 25.43 -57.01
C VAL A 532 -6.64 25.65 -56.52
N THR A 533 -6.96 26.92 -56.20
CA THR A 533 -8.28 27.62 -56.16
C THR A 533 -9.44 27.28 -55.18
N ARG A 534 -10.13 28.35 -54.76
CA ARG A 534 -11.49 28.39 -54.14
C ARG A 534 -12.56 28.67 -55.21
N PRO A 535 -13.86 28.49 -54.90
CA PRO A 535 -14.70 29.69 -54.69
C PRO A 535 -15.77 29.58 -53.58
N SER A 536 -16.45 30.70 -53.32
CA SER A 536 -17.67 30.90 -52.50
C SER A 536 -18.60 31.88 -53.27
N PRO A 537 -19.83 32.31 -52.83
CA PRO A 537 -20.54 32.16 -51.53
C PRO A 537 -22.07 31.84 -51.69
N LEU A 538 -22.92 32.30 -50.73
CA LEU A 538 -24.41 32.48 -50.70
C LEU A 538 -25.24 31.58 -49.71
N PRO A 539 -26.41 32.03 -49.17
CA PRO A 539 -26.49 32.25 -47.70
C PRO A 539 -27.81 31.87 -46.95
N SER A 540 -27.82 32.22 -45.65
CA SER A 540 -28.98 32.68 -44.82
C SER A 540 -29.94 31.69 -44.15
N ARG A 541 -30.15 31.90 -42.83
CA ARG A 541 -31.43 32.19 -42.10
C ARG A 541 -31.17 32.13 -40.56
N LEU A 542 -31.46 33.19 -39.79
CA LEU A 542 -32.59 33.35 -38.82
C LEU A 542 -32.61 32.29 -37.68
N SER A 543 -32.85 32.58 -36.40
CA SER A 543 -33.39 33.76 -35.66
C SER A 543 -33.05 33.69 -34.15
N ARG A 544 -32.61 34.76 -33.47
CA ARG A 544 -33.34 35.65 -32.51
C ARG A 544 -34.26 34.99 -31.43
N LEU A 545 -34.02 35.34 -30.14
CA LEU A 545 -34.85 36.08 -29.14
C LEU A 545 -34.03 36.19 -27.81
N HIS A 546 -33.82 37.33 -27.12
CA HIS A 546 -34.70 38.14 -26.21
C HIS A 546 -35.13 37.39 -24.92
N LEU A 547 -35.19 37.94 -23.69
CA LEU A 547 -35.11 39.30 -23.07
C LEU A 547 -34.12 39.28 -21.84
N TRP A 548 -33.51 40.33 -21.26
CA TRP A 548 -34.01 41.52 -20.48
C TRP A 548 -35.03 41.18 -19.36
N THR A 549 -35.09 41.78 -18.15
CA THR A 549 -34.86 43.21 -17.74
C THR A 549 -34.81 43.38 -16.19
N LEU A 550 -34.25 44.52 -15.70
CA LEU A 550 -34.56 45.24 -14.41
C LEU A 550 -34.21 44.57 -13.04
N VAL A 551 -33.96 45.28 -11.92
CA VAL A 551 -34.20 46.69 -11.51
C VAL A 551 -32.97 47.35 -10.82
N GLN A 552 -32.79 48.64 -11.13
CA GLN A 552 -32.12 49.76 -10.42
C GLN A 552 -32.09 49.80 -8.87
N LEU A 553 -31.09 50.53 -8.33
CA LEU A 553 -31.27 51.64 -7.36
C LEU A 553 -29.95 52.46 -7.21
N SER A 554 -30.03 53.71 -6.72
CA SER A 554 -28.89 54.66 -6.59
C SER A 554 -29.13 55.64 -5.38
N PRO A 555 -28.35 56.72 -5.14
CA PRO A 555 -27.30 56.68 -4.10
C PRO A 555 -27.30 57.84 -3.09
N ILE A 556 -26.64 57.68 -1.93
CA ILE A 556 -26.31 58.72 -0.91
C ILE A 556 -25.03 58.24 -0.16
N ASN A 557 -24.16 59.03 0.49
CA ASN A 557 -23.44 60.29 0.21
C ASN A 557 -22.53 60.56 1.45
N ASP A 558 -21.30 61.10 1.30
CA ASP A 558 -20.47 61.73 2.37
C ASP A 558 -20.10 60.85 3.62
N MET A 559 -19.18 61.12 4.56
CA MET A 559 -18.00 62.02 4.82
C MET A 559 -17.27 61.41 6.07
N SER A 560 -16.04 61.71 6.53
CA SER A 560 -14.82 62.37 6.02
C SER A 560 -13.67 62.25 7.06
N THR A 561 -12.39 62.38 6.65
CA THR A 561 -11.21 62.79 7.51
C THR A 561 -10.77 61.85 8.68
N THR A 562 -9.53 61.79 9.23
CA THR A 562 -8.33 62.67 9.22
C THR A 562 -7.01 61.95 9.65
N SER A 563 -5.83 62.47 9.25
CA SER A 563 -4.47 62.48 9.90
C SER A 563 -3.89 61.25 10.69
N ARG A 564 -2.67 60.74 10.41
CA ARG A 564 -1.28 61.23 10.77
C ARG A 564 -1.06 61.39 12.29
N THR A 565 0.03 60.97 12.97
CA THR A 565 1.50 60.97 12.72
C THR A 565 2.23 59.82 13.51
N ALA A 566 3.31 59.19 13.02
CA ALA A 566 4.77 59.39 13.34
C ALA A 566 5.15 59.32 14.86
N LEU A 567 6.18 58.60 15.35
CA LEU A 567 7.61 58.56 14.96
C LEU A 567 8.42 57.34 15.52
N THR A 568 9.60 57.09 14.92
CA THR A 568 10.86 56.50 15.47
C THR A 568 10.96 55.09 16.12
N GLY A 569 11.81 54.24 15.51
CA GLY A 569 13.09 53.81 16.14
C GLY A 569 13.18 52.40 16.75
N GLY A 570 14.00 51.53 16.16
CA GLY A 570 14.42 50.24 16.74
C GLY A 570 15.12 49.32 15.74
N ASN A 571 16.29 48.78 16.08
CA ASN A 571 17.10 47.94 15.18
C ASN A 571 16.48 46.55 14.95
N SER A 572 16.57 46.04 13.72
CA SER A 572 16.21 44.67 13.38
C SER A 572 17.39 43.72 13.57
N ALA A 573 17.35 42.94 14.66
CA ALA A 573 18.09 41.70 14.84
C ALA A 573 17.21 40.73 15.65
N ASP A 574 17.49 39.43 15.51
CA ASP A 574 16.94 38.31 16.29
C ASP A 574 15.43 37.99 16.16
N SER A 575 15.12 36.99 15.32
CA SER A 575 14.36 35.80 15.73
C SER A 575 14.25 34.80 14.57
N LEU A 576 14.95 33.66 14.70
CA LEU A 576 14.58 32.42 14.04
C LEU A 576 14.69 31.30 15.07
N ASP A 577 13.69 30.43 15.04
CA ASP A 577 13.36 29.43 16.04
C ASP A 577 14.53 28.54 16.51
N ASP A 578 14.62 28.34 17.84
CA ASP A 578 14.70 27.00 18.43
C ASP A 578 14.48 27.02 19.96
N ALA A 579 13.43 26.32 20.42
CA ALA A 579 13.16 25.92 21.81
C ALA A 579 11.99 24.90 21.80
N GLU A 580 12.24 23.65 21.43
CA GLU A 580 12.66 22.54 22.31
C GLU A 580 11.57 21.85 23.16
N LYS A 581 11.50 20.52 22.97
CA LYS A 581 11.30 19.46 23.97
C LYS A 581 10.02 19.41 24.83
N GLY A 582 9.28 18.31 24.70
CA GLY A 582 8.51 17.74 25.82
C GLY A 582 9.39 16.82 26.70
N MET A 583 8.87 16.40 27.86
CA MET A 583 9.52 15.40 28.74
C MET A 583 8.52 14.43 29.39
N TYR A 584 9.09 13.36 29.98
CA TYR A 584 8.48 12.08 30.37
C TYR A 584 8.22 11.92 31.90
N ASP A 585 7.42 10.89 32.21
CA ASP A 585 7.48 9.93 33.34
C ASP A 585 7.41 10.30 34.86
N SER A 586 6.45 9.62 35.50
CA SER A 586 6.43 8.88 36.78
C SER A 586 6.97 9.45 38.14
N THR A 587 6.01 9.59 39.07
CA THR A 587 5.96 9.08 40.48
C THR A 587 6.64 9.76 41.70
N LEU A 588 5.82 9.77 42.78
CA LEU A 588 6.06 9.80 44.25
C LEU A 588 6.12 11.12 45.07
N GLU A 589 5.15 11.18 46.00
CA GLU A 589 5.17 11.66 47.42
C GLU A 589 4.84 13.11 47.90
N LEU A 590 3.70 13.14 48.63
CA LEU A 590 3.38 13.73 49.95
C LEU A 590 2.85 15.18 50.18
N THR A 591 1.71 15.20 50.90
CA THR A 591 1.20 16.18 51.91
C THR A 591 0.68 17.59 51.51
N ALA A 592 -0.66 17.66 51.34
CA ALA A 592 -1.69 18.40 52.14
C ALA A 592 -1.32 19.66 53.00
N PRO A 593 -2.27 20.57 53.36
CA PRO A 593 -3.74 20.39 53.35
C PRO A 593 -4.65 21.54 52.82
N GLY A 594 -5.81 21.14 52.29
CA GLY A 594 -7.17 21.58 52.68
C GLY A 594 -7.60 23.06 52.67
N PHE A 595 -8.67 23.34 51.91
CA PHE A 595 -9.79 24.17 52.42
C PHE A 595 -11.15 23.57 52.01
N VAL A 596 -12.12 23.67 52.91
CA VAL A 596 -13.47 23.07 52.83
C VAL A 596 -14.49 24.12 52.43
N TYR A 597 -15.51 23.76 51.62
CA TYR A 597 -16.86 24.33 51.78
C TYR A 597 -17.94 23.28 51.47
N MET A 598 -19.05 23.34 52.20
CA MET A 598 -20.05 22.27 52.34
C MET A 598 -21.11 22.20 51.24
N GLU A 599 -21.77 21.04 51.13
CA GLU A 599 -23.06 20.85 50.45
C GLU A 599 -24.15 21.82 50.96
N GLN A 600 -25.04 22.24 50.05
CA GLN A 600 -26.47 22.33 50.36
C GLN A 600 -27.32 21.72 49.25
N LYS A 601 -28.04 20.65 49.59
CA LYS A 601 -29.15 20.11 48.76
C LYS A 601 -30.40 20.96 48.93
N ARG A 602 -31.17 21.16 47.86
CA ARG A 602 -32.64 21.02 47.85
C ARG A 602 -33.20 20.83 46.43
N PRO A 603 -34.40 20.24 46.26
CA PRO A 603 -34.81 19.62 44.99
C PRO A 603 -35.78 20.46 44.12
N ILE A 604 -35.72 20.16 42.82
CA ILE A 604 -36.80 20.11 41.80
C ILE A 604 -38.01 21.04 41.97
N HIS A 605 -38.22 21.91 40.97
CA HIS A 605 -39.54 22.15 40.40
C HIS A 605 -39.46 22.34 38.88
N ILE A 606 -40.31 21.64 38.14
CA ILE A 606 -40.48 21.77 36.69
C ILE A 606 -41.54 22.83 36.41
N VAL A 607 -41.24 23.83 35.57
CA VAL A 607 -42.24 24.56 34.79
C VAL A 607 -41.68 24.87 33.40
N THR A 608 -42.45 24.49 32.37
CA THR A 608 -42.15 24.74 30.97
C THR A 608 -42.37 26.21 30.60
N SER A 609 -41.43 26.84 29.88
CA SER A 609 -41.75 28.01 29.05
C SER A 609 -41.00 27.92 27.71
N LEU A 610 -41.76 28.05 26.63
CA LEU A 610 -41.28 28.04 25.24
C LEU A 610 -40.67 29.40 24.87
N LEU A 611 -39.76 29.39 23.89
CA LEU A 611 -39.65 30.28 22.70
C LEU A 611 -38.18 30.40 22.24
N PRO A 612 -37.90 30.70 20.95
CA PRO A 612 -38.60 30.31 19.74
C PRO A 612 -37.67 29.56 18.75
N ALA A 613 -38.18 28.53 18.05
CA ALA A 613 -37.44 27.93 16.95
C ALA A 613 -37.43 28.87 15.72
N SER A 614 -36.25 29.10 15.13
CA SER A 614 -36.11 29.95 13.93
C SER A 614 -36.72 29.28 12.69
N PRO A 615 -37.58 29.96 11.91
CA PRO A 615 -38.36 29.38 10.83
C PRO A 615 -37.57 29.29 9.51
N VAL A 616 -36.45 28.55 9.50
CA VAL A 616 -35.72 28.22 8.26
C VAL A 616 -35.28 26.76 8.26
N HIS A 617 -36.24 25.83 8.07
CA HIS A 617 -36.04 24.51 7.42
C HIS A 617 -37.32 23.64 7.38
N GLN A 618 -38.45 24.18 6.91
CA GLN A 618 -39.58 23.34 6.50
C GLN A 618 -39.49 22.94 5.02
N GLY A 619 -39.38 21.63 4.77
CA GLY A 619 -39.89 20.95 3.57
C GLY A 619 -39.11 21.06 2.26
N ILE A 620 -38.22 20.09 1.96
CA ILE A 620 -37.92 19.65 0.57
C ILE A 620 -37.64 18.12 0.52
N THR A 621 -38.65 17.30 0.79
CA THR A 621 -38.89 15.95 0.17
C THR A 621 -40.40 15.72 0.25
N PRO A 622 -41.09 15.13 -0.75
CA PRO A 622 -42.51 14.82 -0.60
C PRO A 622 -42.73 13.80 0.52
N CYS A 623 -43.72 14.05 1.39
CA CYS A 623 -44.39 12.94 2.05
C CYS A 623 -45.02 12.07 0.95
N THR A 624 -44.80 10.76 0.95
CA THR A 624 -45.37 9.86 -0.05
C THR A 624 -46.87 9.70 0.17
N SER A 625 -47.66 10.60 -0.42
CA SER A 625 -49.11 10.44 -0.58
C SER A 625 -49.39 9.41 -1.68
N VAL A 626 -49.24 8.14 -1.32
CA VAL A 626 -49.73 6.98 -2.08
C VAL A 626 -50.62 6.18 -1.12
N PRO A 627 -51.80 5.69 -1.54
CA PRO A 627 -52.76 5.06 -0.61
C PRO A 627 -52.16 3.86 0.12
N GLU A 628 -52.61 3.62 1.34
CA GLU A 628 -52.43 2.31 1.99
C GLU A 628 -53.07 1.22 1.11
N LEU A 629 -52.23 0.53 0.33
CA LEU A 629 -52.63 -0.71 -0.30
C LEU A 629 -52.48 -1.81 0.75
N SER A 630 -53.60 -2.24 1.32
CA SER A 630 -53.65 -3.39 2.23
C SER A 630 -52.97 -4.60 1.58
N LEU A 631 -51.94 -5.14 2.23
CA LEU A 631 -51.25 -6.37 1.80
C LEU A 631 -52.13 -7.60 2.00
N SER A 632 -53.15 -7.76 1.15
CA SER A 632 -53.84 -9.04 0.94
C SER A 632 -53.14 -9.80 -0.18
N LEU A 633 -52.18 -10.65 0.21
CA LEU A 633 -51.65 -11.70 -0.67
C LEU A 633 -52.81 -12.61 -1.14
N PRO A 634 -52.83 -13.06 -2.41
CA PRO A 634 -53.88 -13.94 -2.89
C PRO A 634 -53.89 -15.25 -2.11
N SER A 635 -55.05 -15.55 -1.53
CA SER A 635 -55.31 -16.74 -0.72
C SER A 635 -55.21 -18.01 -1.56
N GLY A 636 -54.08 -18.72 -1.48
CA GLY A 636 -53.82 -19.81 -2.44
C GLY A 636 -52.70 -20.81 -2.16
N ARG A 637 -52.09 -20.85 -0.96
CA ARG A 637 -51.32 -22.02 -0.46
C ARG A 637 -51.06 -21.86 1.05
N LYS A 638 -51.14 -22.98 1.78
CA LYS A 638 -50.93 -23.02 3.24
C LYS A 638 -49.45 -22.77 3.59
N PRO A 639 -49.14 -22.14 4.73
CA PRO A 639 -47.79 -22.09 5.26
C PRO A 639 -47.45 -23.42 5.94
N THR A 640 -46.79 -24.31 5.21
CA THR A 640 -45.94 -25.35 5.78
C THR A 640 -44.51 -25.12 5.30
N ASP A 641 -43.54 -25.51 6.13
CA ASP A 641 -42.14 -25.73 5.72
C ASP A 641 -41.28 -24.47 5.47
N ALA A 642 -41.46 -23.44 6.31
CA ALA A 642 -40.46 -22.37 6.51
C ALA A 642 -39.56 -22.58 7.74
N ALA A 643 -39.77 -23.67 8.49
CA ALA A 643 -39.02 -24.04 9.70
C ALA A 643 -38.09 -25.25 9.52
N GLU A 644 -38.18 -25.97 8.40
CA GLU A 644 -37.28 -27.08 8.05
C GLU A 644 -36.39 -26.68 6.87
N LEU A 645 -35.24 -26.08 7.19
CA LEU A 645 -34.11 -26.02 6.26
C LEU A 645 -32.79 -26.13 7.03
N ASP A 646 -32.72 -27.19 7.84
CA ASP A 646 -31.47 -27.75 8.34
C ASP A 646 -31.41 -29.25 7.99
N THR A 647 -30.21 -29.81 8.02
CA THR A 647 -29.82 -31.20 7.69
C THR A 647 -29.67 -31.58 6.20
N THR A 648 -28.39 -31.64 5.81
CA THR A 648 -27.80 -32.68 4.92
C THR A 648 -28.26 -32.78 3.45
N VAL A 649 -27.58 -32.04 2.57
CA VAL A 649 -26.72 -32.67 1.54
C VAL A 649 -25.38 -31.92 1.49
N LYS A 650 -24.29 -32.56 1.95
CA LYS A 650 -22.93 -32.11 1.59
C LYS A 650 -22.75 -32.40 0.09
N LYS A 651 -22.95 -31.39 -0.76
CA LYS A 651 -22.61 -31.50 -2.18
C LYS A 651 -21.09 -31.77 -2.27
N PRO A 652 -20.62 -32.74 -3.06
CA PRO A 652 -19.18 -32.99 -3.20
C PRO A 652 -18.48 -31.72 -3.67
N ALA A 653 -17.21 -31.57 -3.31
CA ALA A 653 -16.37 -30.43 -3.67
C ALA A 653 -16.07 -30.44 -5.18
N GLY A 654 -17.06 -30.04 -5.98
CA GLY A 654 -16.88 -29.72 -7.39
C GLY A 654 -15.92 -28.55 -7.55
N GLU A 655 -15.21 -28.53 -8.67
CA GLU A 655 -14.22 -27.51 -9.01
C GLU A 655 -14.72 -26.09 -8.71
N LYS A 656 -13.86 -25.24 -8.12
CA LYS A 656 -14.15 -23.80 -8.01
C LYS A 656 -14.55 -23.29 -9.40
N PRO A 657 -15.75 -22.69 -9.58
CA PRO A 657 -16.19 -22.23 -10.89
C PRO A 657 -15.12 -21.31 -11.49
N GLN A 658 -14.60 -21.66 -12.67
CA GLN A 658 -13.66 -20.79 -13.38
C GLN A 658 -14.30 -19.40 -13.50
N LYS A 659 -13.65 -18.36 -12.96
CA LYS A 659 -14.16 -16.99 -13.03
C LYS A 659 -14.53 -16.69 -14.49
N PRO A 660 -15.82 -16.49 -14.81
CA PRO A 660 -16.25 -16.50 -16.19
C PRO A 660 -15.61 -15.33 -16.92
N LYS A 661 -14.87 -15.60 -18.01
CA LYS A 661 -14.13 -14.59 -18.77
C LYS A 661 -15.07 -13.44 -19.17
N ILE A 662 -14.86 -12.28 -18.56
CA ILE A 662 -15.69 -11.09 -18.79
C ILE A 662 -15.27 -10.45 -20.11
N SER A 663 -16.26 -10.00 -20.89
CA SER A 663 -16.00 -9.39 -22.20
C SER A 663 -15.14 -8.14 -22.05
N ARG A 664 -14.14 -7.98 -22.93
CA ARG A 664 -13.31 -6.77 -23.02
C ARG A 664 -14.15 -5.50 -23.24
N TRP A 665 -15.30 -5.62 -23.90
CA TRP A 665 -16.25 -4.51 -24.08
C TRP A 665 -16.90 -4.08 -22.76
N ILE A 666 -17.30 -5.02 -21.89
CA ILE A 666 -17.86 -4.70 -20.56
C ILE A 666 -16.81 -4.01 -19.69
N LEU A 667 -15.56 -4.50 -19.73
CA LEU A 667 -14.45 -3.87 -19.03
C LEU A 667 -14.16 -2.46 -19.56
N PHE A 668 -14.22 -2.25 -20.88
CA PHE A 668 -14.07 -0.93 -21.49
C PHE A 668 -15.22 0.03 -21.12
N ASP A 669 -16.48 -0.41 -21.15
CA ASP A 669 -17.63 0.45 -20.82
C ASP A 669 -17.64 0.89 -19.34
N LEU A 670 -17.22 0.00 -18.43
CA LEU A 670 -17.06 0.32 -17.01
C LEU A 670 -15.87 1.25 -16.75
N TRP A 671 -14.77 1.08 -17.50
CA TRP A 671 -13.60 1.96 -17.42
C TRP A 671 -13.86 3.34 -18.04
N PHE A 672 -14.47 3.38 -19.24
CA PHE A 672 -14.88 4.59 -19.97
C PHE A 672 -16.29 5.04 -19.54
N ASN A 673 -16.49 5.09 -18.23
CA ASN A 673 -17.71 5.56 -17.61
C ASN A 673 -17.93 7.07 -17.84
N THR A 674 -19.05 7.57 -17.32
CA THR A 674 -19.51 8.95 -17.48
C THR A 674 -18.50 10.00 -17.00
N TYR A 675 -17.62 9.68 -16.04
CA TYR A 675 -16.56 10.60 -15.59
C TYR A 675 -15.54 10.81 -16.70
N ARG A 676 -15.03 9.71 -17.28
CA ARG A 676 -14.02 9.81 -18.36
C ARG A 676 -14.61 10.40 -19.63
N LYS A 677 -15.90 10.13 -19.92
CA LYS A 677 -16.66 10.77 -21.00
C LYS A 677 -16.72 12.30 -20.82
N PHE A 678 -17.11 12.80 -19.64
CA PHE A 678 -17.12 14.23 -19.36
C PHE A 678 -15.73 14.86 -19.39
N PHE A 679 -14.74 14.22 -18.76
CA PHE A 679 -13.35 14.71 -18.77
C PHE A 679 -12.83 14.87 -20.21
N THR A 680 -12.98 13.84 -21.03
CA THR A 680 -12.54 13.82 -22.44
C THR A 680 -13.28 14.87 -23.26
N PHE A 681 -14.60 14.99 -23.10
CA PHE A 681 -15.39 16.00 -23.80
C PHE A 681 -14.94 17.44 -23.47
N VAL A 682 -14.83 17.77 -22.18
CA VAL A 682 -14.45 19.12 -21.72
C VAL A 682 -13.03 19.49 -22.15
N THR A 683 -12.08 18.56 -22.03
CA THR A 683 -10.68 18.80 -22.40
C THR A 683 -10.49 18.92 -23.91
N LEU A 684 -11.13 18.09 -24.73
CA LEU A 684 -11.08 18.21 -26.20
C LEU A 684 -11.78 19.48 -26.71
N LEU A 685 -12.90 19.87 -26.10
CA LEU A 685 -13.60 21.12 -26.44
C LEU A 685 -12.71 22.34 -26.18
N ASN A 686 -12.08 22.41 -25.01
CA ASN A 686 -11.15 23.50 -24.67
C ASN A 686 -9.88 23.46 -25.52
N LEU A 687 -9.29 22.29 -25.77
CA LEU A 687 -8.11 22.14 -26.62
C LEU A 687 -8.40 22.63 -28.05
N THR A 688 -9.58 22.30 -28.59
CA THR A 688 -10.04 22.81 -29.90
C THR A 688 -10.14 24.34 -29.88
N GLY A 689 -10.66 24.92 -28.80
CA GLY A 689 -10.67 26.38 -28.60
C GLY A 689 -9.28 27.00 -28.56
N ILE A 690 -8.32 26.39 -27.85
CA ILE A 690 -6.92 26.86 -27.79
C ILE A 690 -6.27 26.82 -29.18
N ILE A 691 -6.46 25.73 -29.93
CA ILE A 691 -5.93 25.58 -31.30
C ILE A 691 -6.55 26.63 -32.24
N LEU A 692 -7.88 26.84 -32.18
CA LEU A 692 -8.54 27.87 -33.00
C LEU A 692 -8.09 29.30 -32.64
N SER A 693 -7.82 29.57 -31.36
CA SER A 693 -7.23 30.84 -30.90
C SER A 693 -5.81 31.01 -31.43
N ALA A 694 -4.95 29.99 -31.31
CA ALA A 694 -3.59 30.01 -31.83
C ALA A 694 -3.52 30.19 -33.36
N CYS A 695 -4.54 29.73 -34.09
CA CYS A 695 -4.70 29.95 -35.53
C CYS A 695 -5.37 31.27 -35.93
N GLY A 696 -5.69 32.17 -34.99
CA GLY A 696 -6.38 33.44 -35.26
C GLY A 696 -7.81 33.28 -35.80
N ARG A 697 -8.49 32.20 -35.40
CA ARG A 697 -9.84 31.83 -35.84
C ARG A 697 -10.89 31.90 -34.73
N PHE A 698 -10.52 32.34 -33.53
CA PHE A 698 -11.43 32.43 -32.38
C PHE A 698 -11.38 33.81 -31.74
N LYS A 699 -11.93 34.81 -32.44
CA LYS A 699 -11.91 36.22 -32.05
C LYS A 699 -12.36 36.50 -30.61
N TYR A 700 -13.35 35.76 -30.09
CA TYR A 700 -13.77 35.92 -28.69
C TYR A 700 -12.66 35.54 -27.71
N ALA A 701 -11.87 34.50 -28.00
CA ALA A 701 -10.73 34.14 -27.18
C ALA A 701 -9.66 35.23 -27.22
N GLU A 702 -9.34 35.79 -28.39
CA GLU A 702 -8.37 36.89 -28.55
C GLU A 702 -8.72 38.11 -27.68
N GLU A 703 -10.00 38.49 -27.61
CA GLU A 703 -10.47 39.63 -26.81
C GLU A 703 -10.72 39.29 -25.33
N HIS A 704 -10.97 38.03 -24.98
CA HIS A 704 -11.40 37.58 -23.64
C HIS A 704 -10.70 36.32 -23.10
N LEU A 705 -9.38 36.18 -23.29
CA LEU A 705 -8.60 35.06 -22.73
C LEU A 705 -8.77 34.88 -21.21
N GLY A 706 -8.93 35.97 -20.46
CA GLY A 706 -9.15 35.89 -19.00
C GLY A 706 -10.48 35.22 -18.63
N ALA A 707 -11.55 35.57 -19.32
CA ALA A 707 -12.87 34.97 -19.16
C ALA A 707 -12.84 33.45 -19.44
N LEU A 708 -12.08 32.98 -20.43
CA LEU A 708 -11.96 31.54 -20.74
C LEU A 708 -11.21 30.76 -19.66
N VAL A 709 -10.15 31.35 -19.07
CA VAL A 709 -9.46 30.77 -17.90
C VAL A 709 -10.42 30.64 -16.73
N LEU A 710 -11.05 31.76 -16.34
CA LEU A 710 -11.80 31.85 -15.09
C LEU A 710 -13.18 31.19 -15.19
N GLY A 711 -13.81 31.16 -16.37
CA GLY A 711 -15.03 30.38 -16.60
C GLY A 711 -14.79 28.88 -16.42
N ASN A 712 -13.65 28.36 -16.87
CA ASN A 712 -13.24 26.98 -16.60
C ASN A 712 -12.99 26.75 -15.09
N LEU A 713 -12.20 27.60 -14.43
CA LEU A 713 -11.92 27.43 -12.99
C LEU A 713 -13.18 27.59 -12.11
N LEU A 714 -14.09 28.50 -12.45
CA LEU A 714 -15.39 28.67 -11.81
C LEU A 714 -16.26 27.42 -11.99
N CYS A 715 -16.34 26.88 -13.21
CA CYS A 715 -17.07 25.64 -13.48
C CYS A 715 -16.47 24.47 -12.66
N ALA A 716 -15.14 24.38 -12.58
CA ALA A 716 -14.47 23.38 -11.77
C ALA A 716 -14.85 23.47 -10.28
N ILE A 717 -14.79 24.66 -9.69
CA ILE A 717 -15.19 24.89 -8.29
C ILE A 717 -16.66 24.55 -8.07
N LEU A 718 -17.55 24.99 -8.98
CA LEU A 718 -18.99 24.77 -8.90
C LEU A 718 -19.33 23.26 -8.85
N MET A 719 -18.69 22.44 -9.69
CA MET A 719 -18.92 20.98 -9.74
C MET A 719 -18.44 20.20 -8.50
N ARG A 720 -17.76 20.85 -7.54
CA ARG A 720 -17.42 20.27 -6.22
C ARG A 720 -18.09 21.00 -5.05
N ASN A 721 -18.91 22.02 -5.30
CA ASN A 721 -19.62 22.76 -4.26
C ASN A 721 -20.82 21.97 -3.71
N GLU A 722 -20.94 21.91 -2.38
CA GLU A 722 -21.94 21.08 -1.67
C GLU A 722 -23.38 21.58 -1.89
N LEU A 723 -23.58 22.89 -2.01
CA LEU A 723 -24.88 23.52 -2.28
C LEU A 723 -25.32 23.27 -3.73
N TRP A 724 -24.40 23.42 -4.69
CA TRP A 724 -24.67 23.13 -6.09
C TRP A 724 -25.04 21.66 -6.32
N MET A 725 -24.31 20.73 -5.70
CA MET A 725 -24.66 19.31 -5.78
C MET A 725 -26.04 19.03 -5.19
N ARG A 726 -26.38 19.60 -4.03
CA ARG A 726 -27.74 19.50 -3.48
C ARG A 726 -28.80 20.01 -4.44
N PHE A 727 -28.57 21.14 -5.11
CA PHE A 727 -29.48 21.67 -6.11
C PHE A 727 -29.66 20.72 -7.30
N LEU A 728 -28.57 20.16 -7.86
CA LEU A 728 -28.67 19.20 -8.96
C LEU A 728 -29.44 17.92 -8.57
N TYR A 729 -29.18 17.37 -7.39
CA TYR A 729 -29.92 16.20 -6.89
C TYR A 729 -31.41 16.54 -6.64
N LEU A 730 -31.72 17.72 -6.10
CA LEU A 730 -33.09 18.20 -5.91
C LEU A 730 -33.83 18.29 -7.25
N VAL A 731 -33.23 18.94 -8.25
CA VAL A 731 -33.79 19.06 -9.60
C VAL A 731 -34.04 17.68 -10.23
N ALA A 732 -33.12 16.73 -10.07
CA ALA A 732 -33.31 15.37 -10.57
C ALA A 732 -34.43 14.61 -9.84
N ILE A 733 -34.45 14.62 -8.50
CA ILE A 733 -35.43 13.89 -7.70
C ILE A 733 -36.86 14.39 -7.98
N TYR A 734 -37.06 15.71 -8.02
CA TYR A 734 -38.37 16.30 -8.26
C TYR A 734 -38.74 16.34 -9.75
N GLY A 735 -37.78 16.68 -10.62
CA GLY A 735 -38.03 16.85 -12.05
C GLY A 735 -38.14 15.54 -12.85
N LEU A 736 -37.55 14.44 -12.36
CA LEU A 736 -37.48 13.15 -13.07
C LEU A 736 -38.24 12.02 -12.36
N GLY A 737 -39.00 12.29 -11.30
CA GLY A 737 -39.80 11.27 -10.60
C GLY A 737 -40.77 10.50 -11.51
N TRP A 738 -41.34 11.18 -12.51
CA TRP A 738 -42.22 10.60 -13.54
C TRP A 738 -41.48 9.90 -14.69
N ALA A 739 -40.17 10.11 -14.84
CA ALA A 739 -39.44 9.72 -16.04
C ALA A 739 -39.21 8.18 -16.13
N PRO A 740 -39.03 7.63 -17.34
CA PRO A 740 -38.64 6.22 -17.52
C PRO A 740 -37.34 5.88 -16.80
N VAL A 741 -37.17 4.61 -16.40
CA VAL A 741 -36.01 4.13 -15.64
C VAL A 741 -34.68 4.46 -16.34
N CYS A 742 -34.61 4.33 -17.67
CA CYS A 742 -33.40 4.69 -18.43
C CYS A 742 -32.96 6.16 -18.25
N VAL A 743 -33.91 7.10 -18.15
CA VAL A 743 -33.63 8.53 -17.90
C VAL A 743 -33.15 8.74 -16.47
N LYS A 744 -33.76 8.05 -15.49
CA LYS A 744 -33.34 8.08 -14.08
C LYS A 744 -31.94 7.50 -13.87
N LEU A 745 -31.60 6.42 -14.58
CA LEU A 745 -30.25 5.83 -14.59
C LEU A 745 -29.24 6.79 -15.22
N ALA A 746 -29.57 7.40 -16.36
CA ALA A 746 -28.70 8.40 -17.00
C ALA A 746 -28.45 9.60 -16.07
N ALA A 747 -29.50 10.16 -15.46
CA ALA A 747 -29.37 11.26 -14.50
C ALA A 747 -28.54 10.87 -13.26
N THR A 748 -28.77 9.67 -12.69
CA THR A 748 -27.97 9.15 -11.57
C THR A 748 -26.50 9.00 -11.97
N SER A 749 -26.23 8.49 -13.18
CA SER A 749 -24.86 8.39 -13.72
C SER A 749 -24.20 9.77 -13.84
N VAL A 750 -24.90 10.76 -14.37
CA VAL A 750 -24.40 12.14 -14.47
C VAL A 750 -24.10 12.72 -13.10
N LEU A 751 -25.04 12.67 -12.15
CA LEU A 751 -24.92 13.21 -10.79
C LEU A 751 -23.77 12.59 -10.01
N GLN A 752 -23.52 11.29 -10.19
CA GLN A 752 -22.41 10.60 -9.57
C GLN A 752 -21.07 11.03 -10.18
N HIS A 753 -20.99 11.20 -11.51
CA HIS A 753 -19.74 11.35 -12.25
C HIS A 753 -19.38 12.80 -12.63
N VAL A 754 -20.08 13.82 -12.09
CA VAL A 754 -19.76 15.27 -12.28
C VAL A 754 -18.30 15.64 -11.99
N GLY A 755 -17.58 14.82 -11.21
CA GLY A 755 -16.15 14.98 -10.96
C GLY A 755 -15.31 15.00 -12.26
N GLY A 756 -15.78 14.38 -13.35
CA GLY A 756 -15.11 14.43 -14.65
C GLY A 756 -15.15 15.83 -15.27
N ILE A 757 -16.25 16.57 -15.07
CA ILE A 757 -16.38 17.98 -15.48
C ILE A 757 -15.44 18.84 -14.63
N HIS A 758 -15.42 18.64 -13.31
CA HIS A 758 -14.49 19.34 -12.41
C HIS A 758 -13.03 19.21 -12.86
N SER A 759 -12.54 17.97 -13.03
CA SER A 759 -11.16 17.70 -13.42
C SER A 759 -10.84 18.21 -14.83
N GLY A 760 -11.78 18.06 -15.78
CA GLY A 760 -11.62 18.52 -17.16
C GLY A 760 -11.54 20.05 -17.24
N CYS A 761 -12.40 20.76 -16.50
CA CYS A 761 -12.39 22.21 -16.41
C CYS A 761 -11.14 22.74 -15.67
N ALA A 762 -10.70 22.06 -14.59
CA ALA A 762 -9.49 22.47 -13.86
C ALA A 762 -8.23 22.39 -14.74
N LEU A 763 -8.04 21.27 -15.45
CA LEU A 763 -6.93 21.09 -16.39
C LEU A 763 -7.02 22.08 -17.58
N SER A 764 -8.23 22.28 -18.12
CA SER A 764 -8.46 23.22 -19.22
C SER A 764 -8.22 24.67 -18.81
N GLY A 765 -8.61 25.06 -17.60
CA GLY A 765 -8.35 26.40 -17.04
C GLY A 765 -6.85 26.66 -16.87
N ALA A 766 -6.08 25.67 -16.39
CA ALA A 766 -4.62 25.75 -16.35
C ALA A 766 -4.00 25.84 -17.75
N ALA A 767 -4.47 25.07 -18.73
CA ALA A 767 -3.99 25.16 -20.12
C ALA A 767 -4.26 26.53 -20.77
N TRP A 768 -5.45 27.09 -20.58
CA TRP A 768 -5.78 28.45 -21.01
C TRP A 768 -4.94 29.50 -20.27
N LEU A 769 -4.60 29.29 -19.00
CA LEU A 769 -3.77 30.23 -18.23
C LEU A 769 -2.32 30.22 -18.73
N VAL A 770 -1.76 29.06 -19.04
CA VAL A 770 -0.47 28.93 -19.73
C VAL A 770 -0.50 29.67 -21.08
N TYR A 771 -1.54 29.47 -21.89
CA TYR A 771 -1.71 30.19 -23.16
C TYR A 771 -1.76 31.72 -22.96
N LYS A 772 -2.53 32.21 -21.98
CA LYS A 772 -2.62 33.63 -21.65
C LYS A 772 -1.28 34.20 -21.15
N CYS A 773 -0.52 33.45 -20.35
CA CYS A 773 0.82 33.87 -19.94
C CYS A 773 1.80 33.94 -21.12
N VAL A 774 1.76 32.97 -22.05
CA VAL A 774 2.56 33.02 -23.28
C VAL A 774 2.21 34.25 -24.12
N ASP A 775 0.92 34.56 -24.28
CA ASP A 775 0.46 35.74 -25.01
C ASP A 775 0.96 37.05 -24.38
N ILE A 776 0.80 37.22 -23.06
CA ILE A 776 1.34 38.36 -22.29
C ILE A 776 2.86 38.48 -22.45
N ILE A 777 3.60 37.37 -22.48
CA ILE A 777 5.07 37.36 -22.66
C ILE A 777 5.46 37.72 -24.11
N ARG A 778 4.68 37.30 -25.13
CA ARG A 778 4.90 37.72 -26.52
C ARG A 778 4.75 39.23 -26.69
N TYR A 779 3.79 39.84 -25.98
CA TYR A 779 3.55 41.28 -25.96
C TYR A 779 4.25 42.02 -24.81
N ARG A 780 5.29 41.43 -24.19
CA ARG A 780 5.99 42.01 -23.02
C ARG A 780 6.47 43.45 -23.18
N ALA A 781 6.73 43.90 -24.41
CA ALA A 781 7.18 45.27 -24.69
C ALA A 781 6.11 46.35 -24.43
N VAL A 782 4.83 45.96 -24.38
CA VAL A 782 3.68 46.85 -24.10
C VAL A 782 2.91 46.44 -22.84
N GLN A 783 3.51 45.58 -22.00
CA GLN A 783 2.89 45.06 -20.77
C GLN A 783 3.69 45.50 -19.55
N HIS A 784 3.00 45.94 -18.49
CA HIS A 784 3.68 46.29 -17.25
C HIS A 784 4.28 45.03 -16.58
N PRO A 785 5.56 45.04 -16.14
CA PRO A 785 6.22 43.86 -15.58
C PRO A 785 5.45 43.18 -14.44
N ALA A 786 4.74 43.96 -13.63
CA ALA A 786 3.94 43.45 -12.51
C ALA A 786 2.69 42.65 -12.95
N VAL A 787 2.11 42.90 -14.14
CA VAL A 787 1.04 42.08 -14.73
C VAL A 787 1.61 40.72 -15.20
N ILE A 788 2.82 40.73 -15.76
CA ILE A 788 3.54 39.51 -16.17
C ILE A 788 3.87 38.65 -14.93
N ALA A 789 4.43 39.27 -13.88
CA ALA A 789 4.80 38.59 -12.64
C ALA A 789 3.59 37.98 -11.92
N SER A 790 2.49 38.74 -11.74
CA SER A 790 1.26 38.23 -11.14
C SER A 790 0.64 37.08 -11.95
N GLY A 791 0.69 37.13 -13.28
CA GLY A 791 0.28 36.02 -14.15
C GLY A 791 1.12 34.75 -13.94
N ILE A 792 2.45 34.86 -13.91
CA ILE A 792 3.36 33.73 -13.67
C ILE A 792 3.14 33.10 -12.28
N ILE A 793 3.03 33.91 -11.24
CA ILE A 793 2.81 33.44 -9.86
C ILE A 793 1.44 32.76 -9.73
N THR A 794 0.38 33.33 -10.35
CA THR A 794 -0.94 32.69 -10.40
C THR A 794 -0.87 31.34 -11.10
N ASN A 795 -0.18 31.28 -12.25
CA ASN A 795 0.00 30.03 -13.00
C ASN A 795 0.75 28.96 -12.20
N PHE A 796 1.79 29.34 -11.45
CA PHE A 796 2.50 28.43 -10.54
C PHE A 796 1.54 27.81 -9.50
N PHE A 797 0.79 28.61 -8.74
CA PHE A 797 -0.09 28.07 -7.71
C PHE A 797 -1.24 27.22 -8.29
N ILE A 798 -1.84 27.63 -9.42
CA ILE A 798 -2.90 26.85 -10.08
C ILE A 798 -2.35 25.52 -10.62
N ILE A 799 -1.17 25.53 -11.27
CA ILE A 799 -0.52 24.30 -11.74
C ILE A 799 -0.17 23.38 -10.58
N VAL A 800 0.41 23.87 -9.48
CA VAL A 800 0.72 23.04 -8.29
C VAL A 800 -0.56 22.45 -7.68
N SER A 801 -1.65 23.22 -7.61
CA SER A 801 -2.95 22.73 -7.13
C SER A 801 -3.50 21.61 -8.04
N VAL A 802 -3.41 21.75 -9.36
CA VAL A 802 -3.81 20.70 -10.32
C VAL A 802 -2.88 19.49 -10.26
N LEU A 803 -1.56 19.69 -10.17
CA LEU A 803 -0.56 18.62 -10.07
C LEU A 803 -0.79 17.76 -8.82
N SER A 804 -1.06 18.39 -7.67
CA SER A 804 -1.34 17.66 -6.42
C SER A 804 -2.58 16.77 -6.51
N ALA A 805 -3.53 17.09 -7.40
CA ALA A 805 -4.77 16.36 -7.62
C ALA A 805 -4.64 15.20 -8.63
N PHE A 806 -3.46 14.94 -9.21
CA PHE A 806 -3.25 13.75 -10.06
C PHE A 806 -3.56 12.47 -9.28
N PRO A 807 -4.23 11.45 -9.88
CA PRO A 807 -4.68 10.28 -9.14
C PRO A 807 -3.56 9.54 -8.40
N TRP A 808 -2.36 9.45 -8.98
CA TRP A 808 -1.19 8.86 -8.29
C TRP A 808 -0.85 9.59 -6.98
N VAL A 809 -0.67 10.92 -7.02
CA VAL A 809 -0.35 11.74 -5.83
C VAL A 809 -1.49 11.67 -4.82
N ARG A 810 -2.74 11.82 -5.27
CA ARG A 810 -3.94 11.81 -4.43
C ARG A 810 -4.19 10.46 -3.75
N ASN A 811 -3.86 9.34 -4.40
CA ASN A 811 -4.08 8.00 -3.86
C ASN A 811 -2.93 7.54 -2.94
N THR A 812 -1.68 7.86 -3.28
CA THR A 812 -0.52 7.48 -2.46
C THR A 812 -0.32 8.41 -1.27
N TYR A 813 -0.60 9.71 -1.42
CA TYR A 813 -0.34 10.74 -0.40
C TYR A 813 -1.59 11.59 -0.11
N HIS A 814 -2.72 10.94 0.19
CA HIS A 814 -4.03 11.59 0.40
C HIS A 814 -3.99 12.84 1.29
N ASN A 815 -3.34 12.76 2.46
CA ASN A 815 -3.29 13.86 3.42
C ASN A 815 -2.38 15.02 2.95
N VAL A 816 -1.40 14.74 2.10
CA VAL A 816 -0.53 15.72 1.45
C VAL A 816 -1.28 16.42 0.32
N PHE A 817 -1.99 15.66 -0.52
CA PHE A 817 -2.95 16.17 -1.50
C PHE A 817 -3.95 17.12 -0.83
N GLU A 818 -4.62 16.69 0.24
CA GLU A 818 -5.69 17.49 0.86
C GLU A 818 -5.17 18.82 1.42
N LYS A 819 -3.97 18.82 2.03
CA LYS A 819 -3.31 20.05 2.51
C LYS A 819 -2.91 20.96 1.35
N HIS A 820 -2.15 20.47 0.36
CA HIS A 820 -1.65 21.32 -0.71
C HIS A 820 -2.76 21.80 -1.64
N HIS A 821 -3.64 20.92 -2.12
CA HIS A 821 -4.72 21.29 -3.02
C HIS A 821 -5.62 22.39 -2.42
N ARG A 822 -5.82 22.37 -1.10
CA ARG A 822 -6.53 23.40 -0.33
C ARG A 822 -5.73 24.70 -0.15
N PHE A 823 -4.61 24.66 0.57
CA PHE A 823 -3.89 25.88 0.94
C PHE A 823 -3.22 26.55 -0.27
N VAL A 824 -2.65 25.77 -1.19
CA VAL A 824 -2.14 26.29 -2.47
C VAL A 824 -3.29 26.75 -3.37
N GLY A 825 -4.46 26.09 -3.31
CA GLY A 825 -5.68 26.56 -3.97
C GLY A 825 -6.14 27.93 -3.48
N TRP A 826 -6.06 28.21 -2.17
CA TRP A 826 -6.36 29.53 -1.60
C TRP A 826 -5.37 30.61 -2.03
N LEU A 827 -4.06 30.31 -2.01
CA LEU A 827 -3.03 31.21 -2.54
C LEU A 827 -3.22 31.45 -4.04
N GLY A 828 -3.57 30.42 -4.80
CA GLY A 828 -3.93 30.53 -6.22
C GLY A 828 -5.15 31.43 -6.46
N LEU A 829 -6.19 31.34 -5.63
CA LEU A 829 -7.35 32.23 -5.68
C LEU A 829 -6.99 33.68 -5.32
N ALA A 830 -6.19 33.90 -4.27
CA ALA A 830 -5.73 35.23 -3.88
C ALA A 830 -4.87 35.87 -4.98
N MET A 831 -3.96 35.12 -5.59
CA MET A 831 -3.16 35.61 -6.72
C MET A 831 -3.98 35.79 -7.99
N THR A 832 -5.01 34.97 -8.21
CA THR A 832 -6.00 35.18 -9.28
C THR A 832 -6.68 36.54 -9.14
N TRP A 833 -7.09 36.94 -7.94
CA TRP A 833 -7.63 38.28 -7.68
C TRP A 833 -6.63 39.39 -8.04
N VAL A 834 -5.37 39.26 -7.62
CA VAL A 834 -4.29 40.21 -7.96
C VAL A 834 -4.12 40.31 -9.48
N PHE A 835 -4.02 39.17 -10.17
CA PHE A 835 -3.86 39.11 -11.64
C PHE A 835 -5.08 39.67 -12.39
N VAL A 836 -6.30 39.43 -11.91
CA VAL A 836 -7.54 39.97 -12.49
C VAL A 836 -7.61 41.49 -12.32
N ILE A 837 -7.34 42.01 -11.13
CA ILE A 837 -7.35 43.45 -10.88
C ILE A 837 -6.29 44.13 -11.74
N MET A 838 -5.04 43.66 -11.71
CA MET A 838 -3.94 44.28 -12.45
C MET A 838 -4.10 44.17 -13.96
N GLY A 839 -4.56 43.01 -14.46
CA GLY A 839 -4.77 42.77 -15.89
C GLY A 839 -5.95 43.56 -16.50
N ASN A 840 -6.89 44.06 -15.69
CA ASN A 840 -8.03 44.86 -16.15
C ASN A 840 -7.90 46.37 -15.83
N THR A 841 -6.97 46.77 -14.95
CA THR A 841 -6.64 48.18 -14.71
C THR A 841 -5.51 48.69 -15.61
N TYR A 842 -4.61 47.84 -16.10
CA TYR A 842 -3.55 48.28 -17.02
C TYR A 842 -4.04 48.40 -18.48
N ASP A 843 -3.84 49.57 -19.11
CA ASP A 843 -4.21 49.82 -20.51
C ASP A 843 -3.02 49.65 -21.46
N ILE A 844 -2.95 48.48 -22.11
CA ILE A 844 -1.90 48.11 -23.08
C ILE A 844 -1.79 49.13 -24.24
N LYS A 845 -2.87 49.84 -24.60
CA LYS A 845 -2.88 50.81 -25.71
C LYS A 845 -2.38 52.19 -25.32
N ARG A 846 -2.38 52.53 -24.03
CA ARG A 846 -1.93 53.83 -23.50
C ARG A 846 -0.66 53.73 -22.65
N GLY A 847 -0.32 52.53 -22.18
CA GLY A 847 0.80 52.30 -21.26
C GLY A 847 0.52 52.67 -19.80
N GLU A 848 -0.71 53.08 -19.48
CA GLU A 848 -1.10 53.71 -18.22
C GLU A 848 -2.04 52.83 -17.38
N TRP A 849 -2.07 53.08 -16.07
CA TRP A 849 -3.04 52.48 -15.15
C TRP A 849 -4.35 53.26 -15.12
N ARG A 850 -5.45 52.61 -15.49
CA ARG A 850 -6.82 53.14 -15.38
C ARG A 850 -7.30 53.01 -13.94
N THR A 851 -7.71 54.13 -13.34
CA THR A 851 -8.25 54.21 -11.97
C THR A 851 -9.78 54.16 -11.91
N THR A 852 -10.46 54.04 -13.07
CA THR A 852 -11.92 54.15 -13.17
C THR A 852 -12.62 52.83 -12.79
N ALA A 853 -13.39 52.81 -11.70
CA ALA A 853 -14.08 51.60 -11.23
C ALA A 853 -14.98 50.93 -12.29
N HIS A 854 -15.52 51.70 -13.23
CA HIS A 854 -16.37 51.19 -14.32
C HIS A 854 -15.65 50.15 -15.21
N SER A 855 -14.34 50.30 -15.51
CA SER A 855 -13.66 49.33 -16.38
C SER A 855 -13.52 47.97 -15.69
N LEU A 856 -13.21 47.96 -14.39
CA LEU A 856 -13.11 46.75 -13.60
C LEU A 856 -14.47 46.06 -13.40
N LEU A 857 -15.53 46.83 -13.11
CA LEU A 857 -16.90 46.31 -12.96
C LEU A 857 -17.49 45.76 -14.27
N SER A 858 -17.03 46.24 -15.42
CA SER A 858 -17.41 45.71 -16.74
C SER A 858 -16.65 44.45 -17.16
N ALA A 859 -15.58 44.07 -16.46
CA ALA A 859 -14.78 42.89 -16.78
C ALA A 859 -15.46 41.60 -16.30
N GLN A 860 -15.60 40.61 -17.19
CA GLN A 860 -16.19 39.30 -16.85
C GLN A 860 -15.34 38.56 -15.82
N GLU A 861 -14.01 38.74 -15.91
CA GLU A 861 -12.99 38.19 -15.04
C GLU A 861 -13.21 38.54 -13.56
N LEU A 862 -13.65 39.77 -13.27
CA LEU A 862 -13.97 40.20 -11.90
C LEU A 862 -15.12 39.36 -11.33
N TRP A 863 -16.22 39.25 -12.07
CA TRP A 863 -17.40 38.53 -11.63
C TRP A 863 -17.13 37.02 -11.47
N PHE A 864 -16.32 36.43 -12.35
CA PHE A 864 -15.88 35.05 -12.16
C PHE A 864 -15.03 34.88 -10.89
N ALA A 865 -14.10 35.80 -10.59
CA ALA A 865 -13.34 35.78 -9.33
C ALA A 865 -14.25 35.93 -8.09
N VAL A 866 -15.25 36.82 -8.15
CA VAL A 866 -16.28 36.99 -7.11
C VAL A 866 -17.03 35.67 -6.86
N PHE A 867 -17.59 35.06 -7.91
CA PHE A 867 -18.35 33.81 -7.76
C PHE A 867 -17.46 32.64 -7.31
N MET A 868 -16.22 32.55 -7.79
CA MET A 868 -15.24 31.57 -7.32
C MET A 868 -15.01 31.71 -5.81
N THR A 869 -14.75 32.93 -5.32
CA THR A 869 -14.58 33.20 -3.88
C THR A 869 -15.84 32.85 -3.07
N ILE A 870 -17.03 33.21 -3.54
CA ILE A 870 -18.30 32.87 -2.87
C ILE A 870 -18.45 31.33 -2.76
N PHE A 871 -18.27 30.59 -3.85
CA PHE A 871 -18.42 29.13 -3.84
C PHE A 871 -17.34 28.40 -3.05
N VAL A 872 -16.13 28.96 -2.93
CA VAL A 872 -15.07 28.45 -2.04
C VAL A 872 -15.38 28.76 -0.57
N LEU A 873 -15.97 29.92 -0.26
CA LEU A 873 -16.25 30.38 1.10
C LEU A 873 -17.49 29.71 1.73
N ILE A 874 -18.56 29.45 0.97
CA ILE A 874 -19.83 28.89 1.47
C ILE A 874 -19.64 27.69 2.43
N PRO A 875 -18.84 26.65 2.12
CA PRO A 875 -18.64 25.51 3.02
C PRO A 875 -18.06 25.90 4.40
N TRP A 876 -17.24 26.96 4.48
CA TRP A 876 -16.62 27.44 5.72
C TRP A 876 -17.59 28.22 6.60
N VAL A 877 -18.53 28.96 6.01
CA VAL A 877 -19.59 29.64 6.77
C VAL A 877 -20.51 28.63 7.48
N THR A 878 -20.66 27.43 6.91
CA THR A 878 -21.44 26.31 7.50
C THR A 878 -20.63 25.44 8.47
N LEU A 879 -19.40 25.81 8.81
CA LEU A 879 -18.56 25.02 9.70
C LEU A 879 -18.91 25.25 11.18
N ARG A 880 -19.12 24.17 11.94
CA ARG A 880 -19.34 24.21 13.39
C ARG A 880 -18.51 23.14 14.10
N GLU A 881 -18.15 23.42 15.35
CA GLU A 881 -17.78 22.39 16.31
C GLU A 881 -19.05 21.83 16.94
N VAL A 882 -19.17 20.50 17.00
CA VAL A 882 -20.38 19.81 17.47
C VAL A 882 -19.97 18.72 18.47
N SER A 883 -20.74 18.60 19.56
CA SER A 883 -20.59 17.53 20.55
C SER A 883 -20.87 16.16 19.90
N VAL A 884 -20.08 15.15 20.26
CA VAL A 884 -20.28 13.77 19.81
C VAL A 884 -20.10 12.79 20.96
N GLU A 885 -20.99 11.81 21.01
CA GLU A 885 -20.77 10.59 21.77
C GLU A 885 -20.05 9.57 20.87
N VAL A 886 -19.02 8.91 21.40
CA VAL A 886 -18.21 7.93 20.66
C VAL A 886 -18.41 6.55 21.28
N GLU A 887 -19.11 5.67 20.56
CA GLU A 887 -19.18 4.25 20.88
C GLU A 887 -18.05 3.52 20.14
N ILE A 888 -17.28 2.71 20.87
CA ILE A 888 -16.19 1.89 20.31
C ILE A 888 -16.60 0.42 20.45
N PRO A 889 -17.39 -0.14 19.52
CA PRO A 889 -17.83 -1.53 19.59
C PRO A 889 -16.68 -2.53 19.38
N SER A 890 -15.64 -2.14 18.64
CA SER A 890 -14.44 -2.95 18.45
C SER A 890 -13.22 -2.08 18.09
N PRO A 891 -11.98 -2.58 18.22
CA PRO A 891 -10.77 -1.87 17.78
C PRO A 891 -10.71 -1.52 16.29
N LYS A 892 -11.71 -1.94 15.48
CA LYS A 892 -11.77 -1.74 14.03
C LYS A 892 -12.76 -0.64 13.61
N VAL A 893 -13.62 -0.18 14.52
CA VAL A 893 -14.74 0.73 14.21
C VAL A 893 -14.99 1.69 15.37
N ALA A 894 -15.12 2.98 15.07
CA ALA A 894 -15.77 3.96 15.95
C ALA A 894 -17.15 4.32 15.38
N VAL A 895 -18.16 4.39 16.24
CA VAL A 895 -19.51 4.86 15.89
C VAL A 895 -19.71 6.22 16.57
N LEU A 896 -19.78 7.27 15.78
CA LEU A 896 -20.00 8.64 16.24
C LEU A 896 -21.50 8.94 16.25
N LYS A 897 -22.07 9.32 17.39
CA LYS A 897 -23.47 9.72 17.57
C LYS A 897 -23.55 11.24 17.75
N PHE A 898 -24.51 11.85 17.03
CA PHE A 898 -24.74 13.30 16.97
C PHE A 898 -26.22 13.61 17.30
N GLU A 899 -26.47 14.72 17.99
CA GLU A 899 -27.81 15.16 18.45
C GLU A 899 -28.65 15.84 17.35
N ARG A 900 -28.91 15.17 16.23
CA ARG A 900 -29.81 15.65 15.18
C ARG A 900 -30.27 14.55 14.22
N GLY A 901 -31.53 14.53 13.80
CA GLY A 901 -32.02 13.68 12.72
C GLY A 901 -31.54 14.11 11.33
N MET A 902 -31.40 13.15 10.40
CA MET A 902 -30.85 13.38 9.06
C MET A 902 -31.62 12.62 7.98
N GLN A 903 -31.69 13.18 6.77
CA GLN A 903 -32.27 12.50 5.61
C GLN A 903 -31.30 11.48 4.99
N GLN A 904 -31.85 10.37 4.50
CA GLN A 904 -31.15 9.36 3.71
C GLN A 904 -30.33 9.91 2.53
N GLY A 905 -29.25 9.19 2.21
CA GLY A 905 -28.38 9.48 1.07
C GLY A 905 -27.41 10.66 1.24
N LEU A 906 -27.46 11.36 2.38
CA LEU A 906 -26.52 12.41 2.74
C LEU A 906 -25.25 11.83 3.38
N LEU A 907 -24.12 12.51 3.16
CA LEU A 907 -22.82 12.19 3.76
C LEU A 907 -22.29 13.38 4.55
N GLY A 908 -21.58 13.08 5.64
CA GLY A 908 -20.97 14.07 6.52
C GLY A 908 -19.47 14.16 6.31
N ARG A 909 -18.91 15.36 6.46
CA ARG A 909 -17.46 15.59 6.59
C ARG A 909 -17.14 15.94 8.03
N ILE A 910 -16.12 15.30 8.61
CA ILE A 910 -15.66 15.55 9.99
C ILE A 910 -14.14 15.77 10.03
N SER A 911 -13.71 16.56 11.01
CA SER A 911 -12.31 16.91 11.28
C SER A 911 -12.07 17.01 12.79
N ARG A 912 -10.81 16.86 13.23
CA ARG A 912 -10.36 17.17 14.60
C ARG A 912 -10.09 18.66 14.83
N THR A 913 -9.95 19.46 13.77
CA THR A 913 -9.71 20.91 13.86
C THR A 913 -10.51 21.69 12.82
N SER A 914 -10.72 22.99 13.04
CA SER A 914 -11.48 23.83 12.12
C SER A 914 -10.88 23.91 10.70
N ILE A 915 -9.55 23.85 10.53
CA ILE A 915 -8.88 24.16 9.25
C ILE A 915 -8.13 23.00 8.57
N MET A 916 -7.95 21.83 9.23
CA MET A 916 -7.19 20.70 8.67
C MET A 916 -8.08 19.63 7.98
N GLU A 917 -7.66 18.37 7.93
CA GLU A 917 -8.25 17.27 7.14
C GLU A 917 -9.76 17.03 7.41
N TYR A 918 -10.57 16.91 6.35
CA TYR A 918 -12.02 16.69 6.41
C TYR A 918 -12.41 15.37 5.73
N HIS A 919 -12.52 14.32 6.55
CA HIS A 919 -12.85 12.97 6.09
C HIS A 919 -14.35 12.76 5.94
N ALA A 920 -14.77 12.08 4.88
CA ALA A 920 -16.19 11.90 4.53
C ALA A 920 -16.73 10.52 4.92
N PHE A 921 -17.87 10.49 5.62
CA PHE A 921 -18.52 9.27 6.09
C PHE A 921 -20.01 9.24 5.75
N GLY A 922 -20.56 8.04 5.60
CA GLY A 922 -22.00 7.82 5.44
C GLY A 922 -22.75 8.11 6.74
N ILE A 923 -23.96 8.67 6.62
CA ILE A 923 -24.84 8.98 7.75
C ILE A 923 -25.94 7.93 7.86
N ILE A 924 -26.14 7.41 9.07
CA ILE A 924 -27.29 6.60 9.48
C ILE A 924 -28.22 7.48 10.31
N SER A 925 -29.51 7.52 9.98
CA SER A 925 -30.52 8.15 10.83
C SER A 925 -31.90 7.54 10.54
N GLU A 926 -32.76 7.49 11.55
CA GLU A 926 -34.15 7.00 11.44
C GLU A 926 -35.02 7.95 10.61
N GLY A 927 -34.71 9.25 10.60
CA GLY A 927 -35.47 10.27 9.87
C GLY A 927 -34.94 11.68 10.11
N ARG A 928 -35.55 12.68 9.46
CA ARG A 928 -35.23 14.11 9.70
C ARG A 928 -35.57 14.54 11.13
N ASP A 929 -36.65 14.00 11.67
CA ASP A 929 -37.20 14.34 12.99
C ASP A 929 -36.68 13.41 14.11
N ALA A 930 -35.75 12.51 13.78
CA ALA A 930 -35.08 11.66 14.77
C ALA A 930 -34.25 12.52 15.74
N THR A 931 -34.08 12.06 16.98
CA THR A 931 -33.24 12.74 17.98
C THR A 931 -31.74 12.67 17.63
N HIS A 932 -31.31 11.65 16.89
CA HIS A 932 -29.90 11.39 16.62
C HIS A 932 -29.60 10.94 15.17
N HIS A 933 -28.34 11.11 14.78
CA HIS A 933 -27.74 10.42 13.64
C HIS A 933 -26.37 9.86 14.01
N TYR A 934 -25.93 8.88 13.24
CA TYR A 934 -24.72 8.10 13.49
C TYR A 934 -23.81 8.13 12.26
N MET A 935 -22.50 8.10 12.47
CA MET A 935 -21.49 7.86 11.42
C MET A 935 -20.61 6.69 11.82
N ILE A 936 -20.44 5.71 10.92
CA ILE A 936 -19.59 4.55 11.13
C ILE A 936 -18.22 4.82 10.53
N CYS A 937 -17.22 4.98 11.38
CA CYS A 937 -15.84 5.26 11.02
C CYS A 937 -15.01 3.99 11.16
N GLY A 938 -14.72 3.33 10.04
CA GLY A 938 -13.80 2.19 9.99
C GLY A 938 -12.34 2.64 10.11
N VAL A 939 -11.54 1.91 10.90
CA VAL A 939 -10.10 2.17 11.02
C VAL A 939 -9.39 1.77 9.72
N GLN A 940 -9.01 2.77 8.92
CA GLN A 940 -8.32 2.59 7.62
C GLN A 940 -7.10 3.52 7.44
N GLY A 941 -6.91 4.50 8.33
CA GLY A 941 -5.76 5.42 8.35
C GLY A 941 -5.70 6.23 9.64
N ASP A 942 -4.67 7.05 9.80
CA ASP A 942 -4.31 7.67 11.09
C ASP A 942 -5.45 8.47 11.74
N PHE A 943 -6.17 9.28 10.98
CA PHE A 943 -7.36 10.01 11.45
C PHE A 943 -8.39 9.06 12.08
N THR A 944 -8.80 8.01 11.35
CA THR A 944 -9.79 7.03 11.84
C THR A 944 -9.28 6.15 12.98
N LYS A 945 -7.98 5.85 13.01
CA LYS A 945 -7.33 5.14 14.12
C LYS A 945 -7.34 6.00 15.38
N ASN A 946 -7.10 7.31 15.24
CA ASN A 946 -7.14 8.26 16.35
C ASN A 946 -8.55 8.41 16.95
N LEU A 947 -9.63 8.27 16.16
CA LEU A 947 -11.01 8.24 16.69
C LEU A 947 -11.27 7.06 17.65
N VAL A 948 -10.56 5.93 17.49
CA VAL A 948 -10.66 4.76 18.38
C VAL A 948 -9.68 4.87 19.55
N VAL A 949 -8.44 5.31 19.32
CA VAL A 949 -7.41 5.40 20.36
C VAL A 949 -7.64 6.58 21.31
N ASN A 950 -8.08 7.72 20.79
CA ASN A 950 -8.26 8.99 21.51
C ASN A 950 -9.63 9.60 21.18
N PRO A 951 -10.74 8.98 21.62
CA PRO A 951 -12.10 9.39 21.25
C PRO A 951 -12.38 10.86 21.59
N PRO A 952 -12.78 11.69 20.59
CA PRO A 952 -13.10 13.10 20.84
C PRO A 952 -14.43 13.28 21.57
N LYS A 953 -14.56 14.34 22.37
CA LYS A 953 -15.87 14.85 22.85
C LYS A 953 -16.54 15.78 21.83
N THR A 954 -15.76 16.43 20.98
CA THR A 954 -16.22 17.36 19.95
C THR A 954 -15.52 17.10 18.62
N VAL A 955 -16.22 17.31 17.51
CA VAL A 955 -15.64 17.27 16.16
C VAL A 955 -16.11 18.46 15.34
N TRP A 956 -15.25 18.88 14.42
CA TRP A 956 -15.55 19.94 13.46
C TRP A 956 -16.28 19.34 12.26
N THR A 957 -17.48 19.82 11.94
CA THR A 957 -18.28 19.33 10.82
C THR A 957 -19.02 20.47 10.11
N ARG A 958 -19.20 20.33 8.80
CA ARG A 958 -20.05 21.24 8.02
C ARG A 958 -21.51 20.90 8.26
N GLU A 959 -22.34 21.87 8.57
CA GLU A 959 -23.79 21.69 8.74
C GLU A 959 -24.46 21.27 7.43
N LEU A 960 -23.98 21.79 6.30
CA LEU A 960 -24.46 21.44 4.96
C LEU A 960 -23.93 20.07 4.52
N LYS A 961 -24.59 18.99 4.97
CA LYS A 961 -24.24 17.61 4.55
C LYS A 961 -24.43 17.42 3.05
N PHE A 962 -23.46 16.88 2.33
CA PHE A 962 -23.50 16.77 0.87
C PHE A 962 -24.28 15.51 0.42
N ALA A 963 -24.89 15.57 -0.78
CA ALA A 963 -25.62 14.44 -1.36
C ALA A 963 -24.67 13.50 -2.11
N GLY A 964 -24.79 12.20 -1.86
CA GLY A 964 -24.13 11.15 -2.64
C GLY A 964 -25.11 10.33 -3.47
N VAL A 965 -24.62 9.29 -4.16
CA VAL A 965 -25.44 8.43 -5.02
C VAL A 965 -26.63 7.82 -4.28
N GLY A 966 -26.49 7.53 -2.98
CA GLY A 966 -27.59 7.06 -2.14
C GLY A 966 -28.77 8.02 -2.01
N HIS A 967 -28.61 9.31 -2.35
CA HIS A 967 -29.70 10.29 -2.37
C HIS A 967 -30.56 10.21 -3.64
N ALA A 968 -30.00 9.67 -4.73
CA ALA A 968 -30.76 9.35 -5.94
C ALA A 968 -31.78 8.20 -5.72
N SER A 969 -31.76 7.54 -4.56
CA SER A 969 -32.69 6.46 -4.20
C SER A 969 -34.16 6.87 -4.37
N ALA A 970 -34.47 8.13 -4.06
CA ALA A 970 -35.81 8.71 -4.14
C ALA A 970 -36.38 8.80 -5.56
N MET A 971 -35.57 8.64 -6.62
CA MET A 971 -36.07 8.57 -8.00
C MET A 971 -36.62 7.19 -8.38
N PHE A 972 -36.19 6.12 -7.72
CA PHE A 972 -36.50 4.74 -8.09
C PHE A 972 -37.63 4.17 -7.24
N LYS A 973 -38.48 3.34 -7.85
CA LYS A 973 -39.61 2.70 -7.15
C LYS A 973 -39.15 1.60 -6.21
N ARG A 974 -38.17 0.78 -6.63
CA ARG A 974 -37.59 -0.32 -5.84
C ARG A 974 -36.10 -0.44 -6.13
N GLY A 975 -35.30 -0.67 -5.09
CA GLY A 975 -33.84 -0.80 -5.25
C GLY A 975 -33.19 -1.70 -4.21
N ILE A 976 -31.93 -2.05 -4.45
CA ILE A 976 -31.10 -2.85 -3.54
C ILE A 976 -29.92 -2.00 -3.06
N ARG A 977 -29.73 -1.87 -1.74
CA ARG A 977 -28.45 -1.45 -1.15
C ARG A 977 -27.64 -2.68 -0.79
N ILE A 978 -26.55 -2.93 -1.51
CA ILE A 978 -25.56 -3.94 -1.11
C ILE A 978 -24.33 -3.25 -0.54
N CYS A 979 -23.87 -3.68 0.63
CA CYS A 979 -22.71 -3.12 1.28
C CYS A 979 -21.86 -4.15 2.01
N THR A 980 -20.55 -3.89 2.09
CA THR A 980 -19.60 -4.74 2.82
C THR A 980 -18.98 -4.00 4.00
N GLY A 981 -18.97 -4.62 5.19
CA GLY A 981 -18.37 -4.06 6.40
C GLY A 981 -18.91 -2.67 6.73
N THR A 982 -18.01 -1.69 6.90
CA THR A 982 -18.32 -0.29 7.27
C THR A 982 -19.15 0.45 6.22
N GLY A 983 -19.27 -0.07 4.99
CA GLY A 983 -20.15 0.47 3.95
C GLY A 983 -21.62 0.56 4.35
N ILE A 984 -22.04 -0.18 5.39
CA ILE A 984 -23.37 -0.07 6.01
C ILE A 984 -23.69 1.37 6.47
N GLY A 985 -22.69 2.16 6.83
CA GLY A 985 -22.83 3.59 7.20
C GLY A 985 -23.44 4.45 6.10
N ALA A 986 -23.22 4.14 4.83
CA ALA A 986 -23.84 4.84 3.70
C ALA A 986 -25.12 4.18 3.19
N ALA A 987 -25.41 2.94 3.61
CA ALA A 987 -26.50 2.12 3.09
C ALA A 987 -27.74 2.13 3.98
N LEU A 988 -27.56 2.02 5.30
CA LEU A 988 -28.63 1.69 6.23
C LEU A 988 -29.75 2.74 6.27
N SER A 989 -29.43 4.03 6.25
CA SER A 989 -30.45 5.10 6.26
C SER A 989 -31.43 5.02 5.08
N THR A 990 -30.98 4.58 3.90
CA THR A 990 -31.87 4.41 2.73
C THR A 990 -32.88 3.29 2.95
N CYS A 991 -32.47 2.18 3.57
CA CYS A 991 -33.36 1.04 3.81
C CYS A 991 -34.29 1.26 5.02
N ILE A 992 -33.85 2.03 6.02
CA ILE A 992 -34.69 2.46 7.16
C ILE A 992 -35.75 3.49 6.69
N GLN A 993 -35.35 4.53 5.95
CA GLN A 993 -36.26 5.62 5.54
C GLN A 993 -37.08 5.30 4.28
N SER A 994 -36.99 4.09 3.74
CA SER A 994 -37.79 3.69 2.58
C SER A 994 -38.12 2.19 2.59
N PRO A 995 -39.41 1.80 2.64
CA PRO A 995 -39.82 0.39 2.63
C PRO A 995 -39.57 -0.30 1.29
N ASN A 996 -39.25 0.46 0.23
CA ASN A 996 -39.00 -0.10 -1.10
C ASN A 996 -37.52 -0.44 -1.39
N TRP A 997 -36.66 -0.43 -0.37
CA TRP A 997 -35.21 -0.64 -0.52
C TRP A 997 -34.71 -1.87 0.24
N PHE A 998 -34.27 -2.90 -0.48
CA PHE A 998 -33.75 -4.13 0.11
C PHE A 998 -32.32 -3.95 0.62
N LEU A 999 -32.02 -4.44 1.83
CA LEU A 999 -30.67 -4.39 2.41
C LEU A 999 -29.93 -5.72 2.22
N ILE A 1000 -28.75 -5.69 1.61
CA ILE A 1000 -27.79 -6.81 1.66
C ILE A 1000 -26.53 -6.31 2.39
N TRP A 1001 -26.26 -6.84 3.59
CA TRP A 1001 -25.07 -6.51 4.35
C TRP A 1001 -24.19 -7.73 4.55
N ILE A 1002 -23.00 -7.70 3.94
CA ILE A 1002 -21.99 -8.75 4.08
C ILE A 1002 -20.90 -8.24 5.03
N GLY A 1003 -20.75 -8.89 6.17
CA GLY A 1003 -19.76 -8.55 7.19
C GLY A 1003 -19.10 -9.79 7.77
N SER A 1004 -18.18 -9.60 8.72
CA SER A 1004 -17.61 -10.66 9.54
C SER A 1004 -17.86 -10.30 10.99
N ASP A 1005 -18.47 -11.19 11.77
CA ASP A 1005 -18.73 -10.99 13.20
C ASP A 1005 -19.51 -9.67 13.41
N GLN A 1006 -20.66 -9.53 12.72
CA GLN A 1006 -21.31 -8.23 12.47
C GLN A 1006 -21.64 -7.48 13.76
N GLU A 1007 -22.35 -8.14 14.68
CA GLU A 1007 -22.76 -7.57 15.95
C GLU A 1007 -21.56 -7.21 16.85
N ARG A 1008 -20.57 -8.11 16.96
CA ARG A 1008 -19.34 -7.88 17.74
C ARG A 1008 -18.44 -6.79 17.16
N THR A 1009 -18.48 -6.57 15.85
CA THR A 1009 -17.61 -5.60 15.16
C THR A 1009 -18.22 -4.20 15.13
N PHE A 1010 -19.53 -4.10 14.92
CA PHE A 1010 -20.26 -2.84 14.69
C PHE A 1010 -21.18 -2.42 15.85
N GLY A 1011 -21.33 -3.26 16.87
CA GLY A 1011 -22.03 -2.95 18.10
C GLY A 1011 -23.53 -3.26 18.08
N PRO A 1012 -24.15 -3.27 19.28
CA PRO A 1012 -25.58 -3.45 19.43
C PRO A 1012 -26.36 -2.26 18.84
N THR A 1013 -25.80 -1.04 18.80
CA THR A 1013 -26.48 0.15 18.24
C THR A 1013 -26.81 -0.01 16.76
N VAL A 1014 -25.85 -0.41 15.93
CA VAL A 1014 -26.07 -0.61 14.48
C VAL A 1014 -27.00 -1.80 14.23
N THR A 1015 -26.79 -2.88 14.97
CA THR A 1015 -27.56 -4.13 14.85
C THR A 1015 -29.02 -3.92 15.29
N GLY A 1016 -29.24 -3.18 16.38
CA GLY A 1016 -30.56 -2.78 16.87
C GLY A 1016 -31.28 -1.83 15.91
N LEU A 1017 -30.58 -0.86 15.30
CA LEU A 1017 -31.16 0.00 14.26
C LEU A 1017 -31.65 -0.78 13.04
N ILE A 1018 -30.97 -1.87 12.66
CA ILE A 1018 -31.40 -2.78 11.59
C ILE A 1018 -32.68 -3.52 12.03
N HIS A 1019 -32.62 -4.28 13.13
CA HIS A 1019 -33.74 -5.14 13.55
C HIS A 1019 -34.99 -4.37 14.00
N LYS A 1020 -34.86 -3.12 14.44
CA LYS A 1020 -35.99 -2.25 14.82
C LYS A 1020 -36.79 -1.72 13.62
N HIS A 1021 -36.18 -1.57 12.44
CA HIS A 1021 -36.77 -0.83 11.31
C HIS A 1021 -36.77 -1.55 9.95
N ILE A 1022 -36.12 -2.70 9.84
CA ILE A 1022 -36.07 -3.47 8.59
C ILE A 1022 -36.63 -4.86 8.85
N GLU A 1023 -37.66 -5.19 8.09
CA GLU A 1023 -38.40 -6.43 8.16
C GLU A 1023 -37.52 -7.61 7.70
N PRO A 1024 -37.61 -8.80 8.32
CA PRO A 1024 -36.77 -9.95 7.95
C PRO A 1024 -36.87 -10.36 6.48
N GLU A 1025 -38.01 -10.16 5.82
CA GLU A 1025 -38.19 -10.46 4.40
C GLU A 1025 -37.47 -9.47 3.47
N ARG A 1026 -36.97 -8.35 4.00
CA ARG A 1026 -36.41 -7.21 3.26
C ARG A 1026 -34.92 -6.97 3.53
N MET A 1027 -34.28 -7.88 4.27
CA MET A 1027 -32.83 -7.86 4.51
C MET A 1027 -32.17 -9.23 4.35
N ILE A 1028 -30.91 -9.21 3.92
CA ILE A 1028 -30.00 -10.34 4.02
C ILE A 1028 -28.77 -9.88 4.82
N LEU A 1029 -28.66 -10.39 6.04
CA LEU A 1029 -27.50 -10.19 6.91
C LEU A 1029 -26.59 -11.41 6.78
N TRP A 1030 -25.51 -11.25 6.01
CA TRP A 1030 -24.52 -12.31 5.82
C TRP A 1030 -23.31 -12.09 6.70
N ASP A 1031 -23.28 -12.77 7.85
CA ASP A 1031 -22.09 -12.88 8.67
C ASP A 1031 -21.18 -13.99 8.10
N SER A 1032 -20.14 -13.55 7.39
CA SER A 1032 -19.16 -14.40 6.72
C SER A 1032 -18.33 -15.25 7.68
N LYS A 1033 -18.22 -14.85 8.96
CA LYS A 1033 -17.52 -15.62 9.99
C LYS A 1033 -18.41 -16.75 10.51
N LYS A 1034 -19.69 -16.44 10.83
CA LYS A 1034 -20.67 -17.45 11.26
C LYS A 1034 -21.02 -18.44 10.13
N ARG A 1035 -20.95 -18.03 8.86
CA ARG A 1035 -21.30 -18.83 7.68
C ARG A 1035 -20.09 -19.46 6.95
N GLY A 1036 -18.89 -19.40 7.53
CA GLY A 1036 -17.68 -20.06 6.99
C GLY A 1036 -17.16 -19.52 5.66
N GLY A 1037 -17.57 -18.32 5.24
CA GLY A 1037 -17.16 -17.73 3.97
C GLY A 1037 -18.00 -16.53 3.52
N ARG A 1038 -17.50 -15.81 2.52
CA ARG A 1038 -18.26 -14.80 1.77
C ARG A 1038 -19.26 -15.51 0.83
N PRO A 1039 -20.49 -15.02 0.62
CA PRO A 1039 -21.41 -15.67 -0.32
C PRO A 1039 -20.94 -15.45 -1.77
N ASP A 1040 -21.43 -16.27 -2.70
CA ASP A 1040 -21.48 -15.84 -4.09
C ASP A 1040 -22.36 -14.58 -4.14
N THR A 1041 -21.67 -13.45 -4.27
CA THR A 1041 -22.30 -12.14 -4.16
C THR A 1041 -23.14 -11.84 -5.40
N MET A 1042 -22.84 -12.47 -6.54
CA MET A 1042 -23.58 -12.29 -7.79
C MET A 1042 -24.80 -13.19 -7.88
N GLU A 1043 -24.75 -14.42 -7.39
CA GLU A 1043 -25.93 -15.28 -7.19
C GLU A 1043 -26.93 -14.58 -6.25
N LEU A 1044 -26.45 -14.12 -5.09
CA LEU A 1044 -27.26 -13.40 -4.11
C LEU A 1044 -27.91 -12.13 -4.68
N LEU A 1045 -27.17 -11.35 -5.48
CA LEU A 1045 -27.70 -10.17 -6.16
C LEU A 1045 -28.73 -10.53 -7.23
N ARG A 1046 -28.46 -11.54 -8.06
CA ARG A 1046 -29.36 -11.99 -9.14
C ARG A 1046 -30.70 -12.48 -8.60
N ASP A 1047 -30.67 -13.27 -7.53
CA ASP A 1047 -31.88 -13.82 -6.92
C ASP A 1047 -32.68 -12.74 -6.18
N THR A 1048 -31.99 -11.85 -5.45
CA THR A 1048 -32.65 -10.70 -4.82
C THR A 1048 -33.24 -9.75 -5.85
N TRP A 1049 -32.53 -9.46 -6.96
CA TRP A 1049 -33.01 -8.61 -8.05
C TRP A 1049 -34.33 -9.13 -8.65
N LYS A 1050 -34.40 -10.43 -8.93
CA LYS A 1050 -35.61 -11.08 -9.46
C LYS A 1050 -36.73 -11.14 -8.43
N ARG A 1051 -36.46 -11.64 -7.22
CA ARG A 1051 -37.46 -11.81 -6.15
C ARG A 1051 -38.02 -10.47 -5.65
N PHE A 1052 -37.17 -9.45 -5.55
CA PHE A 1052 -37.55 -8.11 -5.11
C PHE A 1052 -37.91 -7.17 -6.27
N GLY A 1053 -37.87 -7.61 -7.54
CA GLY A 1053 -38.25 -6.78 -8.70
C GLY A 1053 -37.59 -5.40 -8.69
N ALA A 1054 -36.28 -5.36 -8.45
CA ALA A 1054 -35.54 -4.11 -8.27
C ALA A 1054 -35.30 -3.39 -9.62
N GLU A 1055 -35.29 -2.05 -9.60
CA GLU A 1055 -34.95 -1.22 -10.78
C GLU A 1055 -33.47 -0.82 -10.80
N VAL A 1056 -32.79 -0.83 -9.65
CA VAL A 1056 -31.39 -0.40 -9.49
C VAL A 1056 -30.71 -1.03 -8.27
N ILE A 1057 -29.41 -1.26 -8.37
CA ILE A 1057 -28.53 -1.70 -7.27
C ILE A 1057 -27.55 -0.56 -6.95
N PHE A 1058 -27.45 -0.12 -5.70
CA PHE A 1058 -26.37 0.77 -5.25
C PHE A 1058 -25.41 -0.03 -4.36
N ILE A 1059 -24.15 -0.13 -4.79
CA ILE A 1059 -23.09 -0.91 -4.16
C ILE A 1059 -22.24 0.00 -3.26
N THR A 1060 -21.88 -0.47 -2.08
CA THR A 1060 -20.92 0.21 -1.19
C THR A 1060 -19.93 -0.79 -0.61
N SER A 1061 -18.84 -1.03 -1.34
CA SER A 1061 -17.82 -2.02 -1.03
C SER A 1061 -16.40 -1.50 -1.30
N ASN A 1062 -15.38 -2.24 -0.88
CA ASN A 1062 -13.98 -2.00 -1.24
C ASN A 1062 -13.78 -2.10 -2.77
N SER A 1063 -12.67 -1.58 -3.33
CA SER A 1063 -12.47 -1.55 -4.79
C SER A 1063 -12.68 -2.92 -5.44
N GLN A 1064 -12.05 -3.97 -4.91
CA GLN A 1064 -12.18 -5.33 -5.47
C GLN A 1064 -13.63 -5.84 -5.49
N GLY A 1065 -14.35 -5.75 -4.37
CA GLY A 1065 -15.74 -6.20 -4.28
C GLY A 1065 -16.69 -5.32 -5.10
N ASN A 1066 -16.41 -4.02 -5.18
CA ASN A 1066 -17.11 -3.08 -6.03
C ASN A 1066 -16.98 -3.46 -7.51
N ASP A 1067 -15.75 -3.69 -7.97
CA ASP A 1067 -15.46 -3.99 -9.38
C ASP A 1067 -16.03 -5.35 -9.78
N GLU A 1068 -15.92 -6.36 -8.92
CA GLU A 1068 -16.55 -7.68 -9.07
C GLU A 1068 -18.07 -7.57 -9.24
N MET A 1069 -18.75 -6.84 -8.34
CA MET A 1069 -20.20 -6.65 -8.41
C MET A 1069 -20.62 -5.81 -9.62
N MET A 1070 -19.87 -4.74 -9.97
CA MET A 1070 -20.17 -3.91 -11.15
C MET A 1070 -20.02 -4.69 -12.45
N GLN A 1071 -18.94 -5.48 -12.59
CA GLN A 1071 -18.70 -6.32 -13.76
C GLN A 1071 -19.74 -7.45 -13.88
N GLY A 1072 -20.09 -8.08 -12.77
CA GLY A 1072 -21.15 -9.09 -12.72
C GLY A 1072 -22.52 -8.52 -13.06
N CYS A 1073 -22.91 -7.38 -12.48
CA CYS A 1073 -24.19 -6.72 -12.78
C CYS A 1073 -24.28 -6.33 -14.26
N ALA A 1074 -23.23 -5.72 -14.82
CA ALA A 1074 -23.17 -5.34 -16.22
C ALA A 1074 -23.31 -6.55 -17.17
N LYS A 1075 -22.67 -7.69 -16.84
CA LYS A 1075 -22.80 -8.94 -17.61
C LYS A 1075 -24.22 -9.50 -17.60
N GLU A 1076 -24.93 -9.38 -16.48
CA GLU A 1076 -26.30 -9.88 -16.28
C GLU A 1076 -27.38 -8.87 -16.72
N GLY A 1077 -26.99 -7.69 -17.24
CA GLY A 1077 -27.90 -6.61 -17.61
C GLY A 1077 -28.56 -5.89 -16.42
N MET A 1078 -28.10 -6.13 -15.19
CA MET A 1078 -28.60 -5.48 -13.98
C MET A 1078 -28.01 -4.07 -13.83
N HIS A 1079 -28.87 -3.08 -13.57
CA HIS A 1079 -28.43 -1.69 -13.44
C HIS A 1079 -27.81 -1.44 -12.06
N ALA A 1080 -26.52 -1.15 -12.02
CA ALA A 1080 -25.77 -0.96 -10.78
C ALA A 1080 -24.94 0.34 -10.78
N PHE A 1081 -24.80 0.94 -9.60
CA PHE A 1081 -23.90 2.05 -9.33
C PHE A 1081 -22.95 1.72 -8.17
N GLY A 1082 -21.66 1.74 -8.45
CA GLY A 1082 -20.59 1.44 -7.51
C GLY A 1082 -20.23 2.60 -6.58
N THR A 1083 -19.37 2.32 -5.59
CA THR A 1083 -18.55 3.36 -4.96
C THR A 1083 -17.60 3.93 -6.01
N LEU A 1084 -17.50 5.26 -6.12
CA LEU A 1084 -16.45 5.86 -6.95
C LEU A 1084 -15.12 5.77 -6.23
N TRP A 1085 -14.21 5.01 -6.82
CA TRP A 1085 -12.78 5.06 -6.52
C TRP A 1085 -12.14 5.96 -7.58
N ASP A 1086 -11.73 7.17 -7.19
CA ASP A 1086 -11.18 8.19 -8.11
C ASP A 1086 -9.75 7.79 -8.56
N PHE A 1087 -9.66 6.90 -9.57
CA PHE A 1087 -8.43 6.43 -10.23
C PHE A 1087 -8.19 7.08 -11.61
#